data_AF-A0A2V9CUA6-F1
#
_entry.id   AF-A0A2V9CUA6-F1
#
_cell.length_a   1.000
_cell.length_b   1.000
_cell.length_c   1.000
_cell.angle_alpha   90.00
_cell.angle_beta   90.00
_cell.angle_gamma   90.00
#
_symmetry.space_group_name_H-M   'P 1'
#
loop_
_entity.id
_entity.type
_entity.pdbx_description
1 polymer ?
#
loop_
_entity_poly.entity_id
_entity_poly.type
_entity_poly.pdbx_seq_one_letter_code
_entity_poly.pdbx_strand_id
1 'polypeptide(L)'
;MVKLGVILMSCMAAVLFAEFFRRRTHPFRAYGWFGLAFLVVGEWLMFRGVEPAATFFTPIAWTAYALIADAAVFAIRGHSRLRDAPAQFARLALLSIPLWLIFEAYNLRLANWTYVGGMPLSLPVHWFGYCWAFATIWPGIFLTADLIESLGWWDTPARPITFSRATQNAFIIAGAILLIAPIVLPRPLGSFLFGAVWLGFVFLLDPINFRLGLPSFEGELASGHSGRFFSFLLSGWVCGWLWEFWNFWAAAKWNYIFPVMQKDKIFEMPALGYFGFPPFALECFLMYYFAAWLLGWEKPLPLPAQTTSPARPLLRAPGTLRSLPFAMLPWLLLAALLWPQPAPASSLNLPEAARHGLDLLYSGRPDEAITRFRQVQAADPGGPLGYLLEAEARWWQIYCEACEIKWNTIDAWGRPRVADDDSYLALAEKVTSFAESRIAHTDSPEMRLYAGIGWAFRARVLGLRNDRRGTAHAGVKARAHLLRCLQLDPGMADAYTGLGLYNYYVDTLSPIARVLRFLISIPGGSKAEGTRQLEIGMERGDLTRVEARFYLTKNLRTYDREYARSLEVLSPLIDEFPRNPIFQLLRGDIQAKLGRKELAAESFRQTEQFSLGDSACERHLRMLAEQSASYLAPVTSSAQ
;
A
#
# COMPACT_ATOMS: atom_id res chain seq x y z
N MET A 1 -0.14 16.92 -5.76
CA MET A 1 0.37 18.29 -5.49
C MET A 1 1.82 18.29 -4.96
N VAL A 2 2.75 17.61 -5.65
CA VAL A 2 4.12 17.38 -5.13
C VAL A 2 4.89 18.69 -4.95
N LYS A 3 4.81 19.61 -5.91
CA LYS A 3 5.48 20.93 -5.83
C LYS A 3 5.09 21.70 -4.56
N LEU A 4 3.80 21.72 -4.22
CA LEU A 4 3.31 22.37 -2.99
C LEU A 4 3.91 21.72 -1.75
N GLY A 5 3.94 20.40 -1.69
CA GLY A 5 4.53 19.66 -0.55
C GLY A 5 6.01 19.96 -0.35
N VAL A 6 6.79 20.00 -1.44
CA VAL A 6 8.21 20.36 -1.38
C VAL A 6 8.41 21.80 -0.89
N ILE A 7 7.59 22.75 -1.35
CA ILE A 7 7.65 24.15 -0.90
C ILE A 7 7.36 24.24 0.60
N LEU A 8 6.27 23.61 1.08
CA LEU A 8 5.88 23.65 2.49
C LEU A 8 6.94 23.00 3.39
N MET A 9 7.46 21.84 2.99
CA MET A 9 8.56 21.18 3.70
C MET A 9 9.81 22.06 3.76
N SER A 10 10.20 22.67 2.63
CA SER A 10 11.39 23.53 2.56
C SER A 10 11.25 24.78 3.44
N CYS A 11 10.07 25.41 3.43
CA CYS A 11 9.78 26.56 4.29
C CYS A 11 9.88 26.18 5.78
N MET A 12 9.30 25.05 6.16
CA MET A 12 9.38 24.53 7.54
C MET A 12 10.83 24.26 7.96
N ALA A 13 11.60 23.55 7.12
CA ALA A 13 13.00 23.25 7.38
C ALA A 13 13.84 24.53 7.50
N ALA A 14 13.58 25.54 6.67
CA ALA A 14 14.28 26.83 6.72
C ALA A 14 14.03 27.58 8.05
N VAL A 15 12.80 27.55 8.58
CA VAL A 15 12.48 28.15 9.88
C VAL A 15 13.26 27.46 11.01
N LEU A 16 13.23 26.13 11.05
CA LEU A 16 13.97 25.37 12.07
C LEU A 16 15.47 25.57 11.97
N PHE A 17 16.00 25.63 10.75
CA PHE A 17 17.42 25.89 10.50
C PHE A 17 17.82 27.29 10.98
N ALA A 18 17.07 28.32 10.61
CA ALA A 18 17.34 29.69 11.05
C ALA A 18 17.33 29.80 12.59
N GLU A 19 16.34 29.18 13.24
CA GLU A 19 16.23 29.15 14.70
C GLU A 19 17.35 28.37 15.37
N PHE A 20 17.75 27.23 14.79
CA PHE A 20 18.91 26.47 15.24
C PHE A 20 20.19 27.32 15.24
N PHE A 21 20.50 28.01 14.13
CA PHE A 21 21.70 28.85 14.06
C PHE A 21 21.63 30.06 14.99
N ARG A 22 20.42 30.57 15.27
CA ARG A 22 20.20 31.67 16.22
C ARG A 22 20.42 31.25 17.67
N ARG A 23 20.06 30.01 18.02
CA ARG A 23 20.04 29.52 19.42
C ARG A 23 21.25 28.66 19.78
N ARG A 24 21.97 28.09 18.81
CA ARG A 24 23.11 27.21 19.08
C ARG A 24 24.24 27.97 19.80
N THR A 25 24.77 27.35 20.84
CA THR A 25 25.89 27.85 21.66
C THR A 25 27.06 26.88 21.70
N HIS A 26 26.83 25.63 21.33
CA HIS A 26 27.81 24.55 21.30
C HIS A 26 28.07 24.06 19.87
N PRO A 27 29.24 23.46 19.60
CA PRO A 27 29.53 22.89 18.29
C PRO A 27 28.61 21.72 17.96
N PHE A 28 28.19 21.63 16.70
CA PHE A 28 27.45 20.48 16.19
C PHE A 28 28.32 19.22 16.23
N ARG A 29 27.83 18.17 16.90
CA ARG A 29 28.63 16.98 17.22
C ARG A 29 28.93 16.13 15.98
N ALA A 30 30.04 15.38 16.02
CA ALA A 30 30.52 14.54 14.92
C ALA A 30 29.48 13.51 14.44
N TYR A 31 28.73 12.88 15.37
CA TYR A 31 27.67 11.93 14.99
C TYR A 31 26.51 12.60 14.24
N GLY A 32 26.27 13.90 14.45
CA GLY A 32 25.30 14.68 13.68
C GLY A 32 25.76 14.87 12.24
N TRP A 33 27.05 15.16 12.02
CA TRP A 33 27.64 15.22 10.68
C TRP A 33 27.61 13.86 9.98
N PHE A 34 27.87 12.79 10.73
CA PHE A 34 27.67 11.43 10.23
C PHE A 34 26.20 11.18 9.83
N GLY A 35 25.24 11.61 10.64
CA GLY A 35 23.82 11.58 10.30
C GLY A 35 23.50 12.32 9.00
N LEU A 36 24.02 13.53 8.81
CA LEU A 36 23.85 14.29 7.55
C LEU A 36 24.43 13.54 6.35
N ALA A 37 25.67 13.05 6.45
CA ALA A 37 26.29 12.28 5.39
C ALA A 37 25.51 10.99 5.09
N PHE A 38 25.05 10.30 6.14
CA PHE A 38 24.28 9.07 6.03
C PHE A 38 22.92 9.29 5.34
N LEU A 39 22.24 10.41 5.64
CA LEU A 39 21.01 10.79 4.94
C LEU A 39 21.26 11.08 3.46
N VAL A 40 22.26 11.91 3.14
CA VAL A 40 22.58 12.29 1.75
C VAL A 40 22.98 11.08 0.93
N VAL A 41 23.81 10.19 1.49
CA VAL A 41 24.20 8.94 0.83
C VAL A 41 22.99 8.02 0.67
N GLY A 42 22.13 7.91 1.69
CA GLY A 42 20.89 7.12 1.62
C GLY A 42 19.95 7.61 0.52
N GLU A 43 19.74 8.93 0.42
CA GLU A 43 18.94 9.56 -0.63
C GLU A 43 19.53 9.30 -2.01
N TRP A 44 20.85 9.48 -2.16
CA TRP A 44 21.55 9.20 -3.41
C TRP A 44 21.40 7.74 -3.86
N LEU A 45 21.61 6.79 -2.94
CA LEU A 45 21.45 5.36 -3.21
C LEU A 45 20.00 4.99 -3.58
N MET A 46 19.03 5.57 -2.87
CA MET A 46 17.61 5.38 -3.15
C MET A 46 17.25 5.88 -4.57
N PHE A 47 17.64 7.10 -4.94
CA PHE A 47 17.38 7.64 -6.28
C PHE A 47 18.10 6.88 -7.39
N ARG A 48 19.20 6.18 -7.07
CA ARG A 48 19.90 5.27 -7.98
C ARG A 48 19.32 3.85 -8.00
N GLY A 49 18.33 3.55 -7.15
CA GLY A 49 17.71 2.23 -7.05
C GLY A 49 18.66 1.14 -6.54
N VAL A 50 19.66 1.50 -5.73
CA VAL A 50 20.67 0.55 -5.22
C VAL A 50 20.14 -0.20 -4.01
N GLU A 51 20.04 -1.53 -4.11
CA GLU A 51 19.63 -2.39 -3.00
C GLU A 51 20.81 -2.72 -2.06
N PRO A 52 20.57 -2.85 -0.73
CA PRO A 52 19.25 -2.83 -0.07
C PRO A 52 18.79 -1.42 0.39
N ALA A 53 19.55 -0.37 0.05
CA ALA A 53 19.30 0.99 0.52
C ALA A 53 18.00 1.59 -0.03
N ALA A 54 17.64 1.29 -1.29
CA ALA A 54 16.37 1.72 -1.88
C ALA A 54 15.16 1.14 -1.14
N THR A 55 15.18 -0.16 -0.82
CA THR A 55 14.12 -0.81 -0.04
C THR A 55 14.09 -0.36 1.42
N PHE A 56 15.24 -0.18 2.07
CA PHE A 56 15.32 0.26 3.47
C PHE A 56 15.50 1.77 3.66
N PHE A 57 15.13 2.57 2.66
CA PHE A 57 15.35 4.02 2.73
C PHE A 57 14.65 4.67 3.93
N THR A 58 13.40 4.29 4.22
CA THR A 58 12.64 4.84 5.36
C THR A 58 13.37 4.68 6.71
N PRO A 59 13.75 3.48 7.15
CA PRO A 59 14.52 3.36 8.40
C PRO A 59 15.92 4.00 8.33
N ILE A 60 16.57 4.04 7.16
CA ILE A 60 17.84 4.77 6.98
C ILE A 60 17.65 6.27 7.26
N ALA A 61 16.63 6.88 6.64
CA ALA A 61 16.33 8.30 6.78
C ALA A 61 15.98 8.67 8.23
N TRP A 62 15.14 7.89 8.90
CA TRP A 62 14.80 8.11 10.31
C TRP A 62 15.98 7.90 11.26
N THR A 63 16.85 6.93 10.99
CA THR A 63 18.09 6.74 11.76
C THR A 63 19.01 7.94 11.62
N ALA A 64 19.22 8.40 10.38
CA ALA A 64 20.04 9.56 10.09
C ALA A 64 19.48 10.82 10.75
N TYR A 65 18.16 11.03 10.65
CA TYR A 65 17.47 12.16 11.25
C TYR A 65 17.56 12.16 12.77
N ALA A 66 17.43 11.00 13.43
CA ALA A 66 17.60 10.91 14.89
C ALA A 66 18.99 11.42 15.32
N LEU A 67 20.05 11.07 14.60
CA LEU A 67 21.40 11.58 14.88
C LEU A 67 21.51 13.09 14.68
N ILE A 68 20.90 13.61 13.61
CA ILE A 68 20.91 15.05 13.28
C ILE A 68 20.14 15.86 14.34
N ALA A 69 18.92 15.43 14.66
CA ALA A 69 18.04 16.10 15.63
C ALA A 69 18.66 16.11 17.02
N ASP A 70 19.20 14.98 17.49
CA ASP A 70 19.88 14.93 18.78
C ASP A 70 21.12 15.82 18.83
N ALA A 71 21.96 15.81 17.79
CA ALA A 71 23.12 16.69 17.71
C ALA A 71 22.72 18.18 17.69
N ALA A 72 21.56 18.50 17.10
CA ALA A 72 21.02 19.85 17.09
C ALA A 72 20.54 20.29 18.49
N VAL A 73 19.84 19.40 19.21
CA VAL A 73 19.47 19.61 20.62
C VAL A 73 20.71 19.84 21.47
N PHE A 74 21.74 18.99 21.31
CA PHE A 74 23.00 19.15 22.03
C PHE A 74 23.66 20.50 21.73
N ALA A 75 23.69 20.91 20.46
CA ALA A 75 24.30 22.17 20.05
C ALA A 75 23.59 23.42 20.62
N ILE A 76 22.31 23.31 21.01
CA ILE A 76 21.55 24.38 21.66
C ILE A 76 21.66 24.31 23.19
N ARG A 77 21.41 23.14 23.80
CA ARG A 77 21.28 23.00 25.26
C ARG A 77 22.54 22.54 25.98
N GLY A 78 23.51 21.96 25.25
CA GLY A 78 24.69 21.33 25.84
C GLY A 78 24.43 19.93 26.44
N HIS A 79 23.20 19.41 26.32
CA HIS A 79 22.80 18.06 26.70
C HIS A 79 21.78 17.48 25.69
N SER A 80 21.71 16.16 25.51
CA SER A 80 20.78 15.46 24.61
C SER A 80 20.51 14.01 25.04
N ARG A 81 19.46 13.38 24.51
CA ARG A 81 19.04 12.02 24.95
C ARG A 81 20.07 10.95 24.60
N LEU A 82 20.60 10.94 23.37
CA LEU A 82 21.57 9.94 22.93
C LEU A 82 22.87 10.02 23.74
N ARG A 83 23.26 11.22 24.18
CA ARG A 83 24.50 11.43 24.92
C ARG A 83 24.33 11.19 26.42
N ASP A 84 23.34 11.84 27.02
CA ASP A 84 23.22 11.93 28.48
C ASP A 84 22.29 10.86 29.06
N ALA A 85 21.42 10.26 28.24
CA ALA A 85 20.50 9.20 28.65
C ALA A 85 20.36 8.05 27.63
N PRO A 86 21.47 7.45 27.14
CA PRO A 86 21.43 6.44 26.07
C PRO A 86 20.58 5.20 26.42
N ALA A 87 20.55 4.80 27.69
CA ALA A 87 19.71 3.70 28.14
C ALA A 87 18.22 4.02 28.04
N GLN A 88 17.81 5.26 28.35
CA GLN A 88 16.41 5.69 28.19
C GLN A 88 16.04 5.80 26.70
N PHE A 89 16.96 6.30 25.88
CA PHE A 89 16.77 6.34 24.43
C PHE A 89 16.60 4.93 23.83
N ALA A 90 17.42 3.96 24.26
CA ALA A 90 17.31 2.58 23.83
C ALA A 90 15.97 1.94 24.25
N ARG A 91 15.48 2.24 25.47
CA ARG A 91 14.15 1.81 25.93
C ARG A 91 13.03 2.41 25.07
N LEU A 92 13.13 3.69 24.70
CA LEU A 92 12.19 4.35 23.79
C LEU A 92 12.17 3.67 22.41
N ALA A 93 13.35 3.44 21.81
CA ALA A 93 13.46 2.74 20.54
C ALA A 93 12.86 1.33 20.60
N LEU A 94 13.14 0.59 21.69
CA LEU A 94 12.62 -0.77 21.89
C LEU A 94 11.09 -0.79 22.06
N LEU A 95 10.53 0.10 22.89
CA LEU A 95 9.08 0.18 23.13
C LEU A 95 8.31 0.74 21.94
N SER A 96 8.94 1.54 21.09
CA SER A 96 8.32 2.05 19.86
C SER A 96 7.81 0.93 18.96
N ILE A 97 8.51 -0.21 18.90
CA ILE A 97 8.14 -1.36 18.04
C ILE A 97 6.75 -1.92 18.41
N PRO A 98 6.50 -2.45 19.63
CA PRO A 98 5.18 -2.96 19.99
C PRO A 98 4.10 -1.88 20.05
N LEU A 99 4.46 -0.63 20.36
CA LEU A 99 3.48 0.46 20.37
C LEU A 99 3.02 0.84 18.95
N TRP A 100 3.90 0.77 17.95
CA TRP A 100 3.50 0.92 16.55
C TRP A 100 2.56 -0.21 16.09
N LEU A 101 2.81 -1.45 16.55
CA LEU A 101 2.00 -2.61 16.20
C LEU A 101 0.53 -2.48 16.65
N ILE A 102 0.23 -1.62 17.62
CA ILE A 102 -1.17 -1.29 17.99
C ILE A 102 -1.89 -0.67 16.79
N PHE A 103 -1.25 0.29 16.09
CA PHE A 103 -1.83 0.93 14.91
C PHE A 103 -1.93 -0.05 13.73
N GLU A 104 -0.96 -0.96 13.57
CA GLU A 104 -1.08 -2.06 12.61
C GLU A 104 -2.28 -2.97 12.93
N ALA A 105 -2.57 -3.24 14.20
CA ALA A 105 -3.74 -4.02 14.60
C ALA A 105 -5.06 -3.33 14.18
N TYR A 106 -5.16 -2.00 14.34
CA TYR A 106 -6.28 -1.24 13.77
C TYR A 106 -6.32 -1.37 12.25
N ASN A 107 -5.18 -1.27 11.58
CA ASN A 107 -5.09 -1.36 10.12
C ASN A 107 -5.52 -2.73 9.57
N LEU A 108 -5.27 -3.82 10.29
CA LEU A 108 -5.76 -5.15 9.90
C LEU A 108 -7.28 -5.19 9.77
N ARG A 109 -8.00 -4.42 10.59
CA ARG A 109 -9.46 -4.35 10.59
C ARG A 109 -10.03 -3.29 9.67
N LEU A 110 -9.38 -2.12 9.64
CA LEU A 110 -9.87 -0.93 8.94
C LEU A 110 -9.36 -0.85 7.50
N ALA A 111 -8.15 -1.36 7.25
CA ALA A 111 -7.41 -1.30 5.98
C ALA A 111 -7.28 0.14 5.46
N ASN A 112 -6.69 1.00 6.28
CA ASN A 112 -6.51 2.42 5.98
C ASN A 112 -5.20 2.73 5.26
N TRP A 113 -4.20 1.85 5.36
CA TRP A 113 -2.97 1.92 4.57
C TRP A 113 -2.48 0.55 4.12
N THR A 114 -1.66 0.55 3.08
CA THR A 114 -1.01 -0.66 2.54
C THR A 114 0.45 -0.38 2.20
N TYR A 115 1.27 -1.41 2.28
CA TYR A 115 2.69 -1.34 1.93
C TYR A 115 2.91 -1.78 0.49
N VAL A 116 3.63 -0.98 -0.28
CA VAL A 116 3.90 -1.22 -1.71
C VAL A 116 5.40 -1.14 -2.01
N GLY A 117 5.79 -1.60 -3.21
CA GLY A 117 7.12 -1.31 -3.77
C GLY A 117 8.28 -2.23 -3.35
N GLY A 118 8.04 -3.55 -3.36
CA GLY A 118 9.14 -4.52 -3.34
C GLY A 118 9.68 -4.88 -1.97
N MET A 119 8.83 -4.96 -0.94
CA MET A 119 9.22 -5.44 0.39
C MET A 119 10.05 -6.75 0.32
N PRO A 120 11.09 -6.91 1.16
CA PRO A 120 12.01 -8.03 1.07
C PRO A 120 11.30 -9.39 1.09
N LEU A 121 11.75 -10.31 0.24
CA LEU A 121 11.10 -11.61 0.01
C LEU A 121 11.28 -12.61 1.16
N SER A 122 12.34 -12.46 1.98
CA SER A 122 12.57 -13.35 3.12
C SER A 122 11.98 -12.75 4.39
N LEU A 123 11.23 -13.59 5.12
CA LEU A 123 10.53 -13.21 6.34
C LEU A 123 11.45 -12.53 7.39
N PRO A 124 12.69 -12.99 7.64
CA PRO A 124 13.57 -12.32 8.60
C PRO A 124 13.97 -10.91 8.17
N VAL A 125 14.21 -10.70 6.87
CA VAL A 125 14.65 -9.40 6.33
C VAL A 125 13.48 -8.40 6.31
N HIS A 126 12.27 -8.89 6.04
CA HIS A 126 11.04 -8.12 6.16
C HIS A 126 10.84 -7.63 7.61
N TRP A 127 10.87 -8.54 8.59
CA TRP A 127 10.71 -8.18 10.01
C TRP A 127 11.82 -7.26 10.50
N PHE A 128 13.05 -7.49 10.07
CA PHE A 128 14.16 -6.59 10.38
C PHE A 128 13.88 -5.16 9.92
N GLY A 129 13.42 -4.98 8.68
CA GLY A 129 13.03 -3.67 8.14
C GLY A 129 11.93 -2.98 8.94
N TYR A 130 10.88 -3.73 9.30
CA TYR A 130 9.77 -3.24 10.11
C TYR A 130 10.24 -2.82 11.49
N CYS A 131 10.96 -3.70 12.19
CA CYS A 131 11.50 -3.42 13.51
C CYS A 131 12.44 -2.20 13.47
N TRP A 132 13.29 -2.08 12.46
CA TRP A 132 14.20 -0.94 12.32
C TRP A 132 13.44 0.37 12.07
N ALA A 133 12.44 0.37 11.18
CA ALA A 133 11.62 1.55 10.95
C ALA A 133 10.89 1.96 12.23
N PHE A 134 10.15 1.02 12.85
CA PHE A 134 9.37 1.31 14.05
C PHE A 134 10.26 1.75 15.20
N ALA A 135 11.45 1.18 15.36
CA ALA A 135 12.40 1.57 16.39
C ALA A 135 13.00 2.97 16.22
N THR A 136 12.85 3.63 15.06
CA THR A 136 13.52 4.91 14.76
C THR A 136 12.56 6.09 14.62
N ILE A 137 11.31 5.84 14.20
CA ILE A 137 10.30 6.90 14.00
C ILE A 137 9.93 7.60 15.31
N TRP A 138 9.49 6.88 16.35
CA TRP A 138 9.09 7.54 17.61
C TRP A 138 10.27 8.24 18.29
N PRO A 139 11.48 7.68 18.34
CA PRO A 139 12.65 8.46 18.75
C PRO A 139 12.83 9.76 17.95
N GLY A 140 12.61 9.72 16.64
CA GLY A 140 12.59 10.93 15.81
C GLY A 140 11.59 11.98 16.28
N ILE A 141 10.37 11.56 16.64
CA ILE A 141 9.33 12.45 17.21
C ILE A 141 9.77 13.05 18.55
N PHE A 142 10.31 12.25 19.46
CA PHE A 142 10.78 12.74 20.77
C PHE A 142 11.95 13.72 20.62
N LEU A 143 12.93 13.41 19.77
CA LEU A 143 14.09 14.29 19.53
C LEU A 143 13.68 15.59 18.84
N THR A 144 12.69 15.54 17.96
CA THR A 144 12.13 16.75 17.34
C THR A 144 11.38 17.60 18.36
N ALA A 145 10.66 16.98 19.30
CA ALA A 145 10.02 17.70 20.40
C ALA A 145 11.07 18.35 21.31
N ASP A 146 12.15 17.64 21.67
CA ASP A 146 13.25 18.22 22.45
C ASP A 146 13.92 19.39 21.70
N LEU A 147 14.08 19.27 20.37
CA LEU A 147 14.64 20.33 19.52
C LEU A 147 13.75 21.58 19.54
N ILE A 148 12.46 21.41 19.31
CA ILE A 148 11.50 22.51 19.33
C ILE A 148 11.44 23.15 20.72
N GLU A 149 11.38 22.35 21.79
CA GLU A 149 11.38 22.83 23.16
C GLU A 149 12.67 23.60 23.47
N SER A 150 13.81 23.24 22.86
CA SER A 150 15.08 23.96 23.02
C SER A 150 15.10 25.36 22.39
N LEU A 151 14.16 25.68 21.51
CA LEU A 151 14.05 27.00 20.90
C LEU A 151 13.42 28.04 21.85
N GLY A 152 12.85 27.59 22.97
CA GLY A 152 12.35 28.44 24.04
C GLY A 152 11.13 29.28 23.68
N TRP A 153 10.29 28.82 22.74
CA TRP A 153 9.10 29.57 22.30
C TRP A 153 8.00 29.66 23.36
N TRP A 154 8.04 28.78 24.36
CA TRP A 154 7.03 28.67 25.42
C TRP A 154 7.65 28.63 26.83
N ASP A 155 8.82 29.26 27.01
CA ASP A 155 9.51 29.31 28.32
C ASP A 155 8.78 30.19 29.34
N THR A 156 7.89 31.07 28.88
CA THR A 156 7.08 31.91 29.77
C THR A 156 6.01 31.05 30.46
N PRO A 157 5.99 31.00 31.81
CA PRO A 157 4.97 30.25 32.53
C PRO A 157 3.56 30.72 32.16
N ALA A 158 2.69 29.76 31.86
CA ALA A 158 1.28 29.99 31.62
C ALA A 158 0.49 29.88 32.93
N ARG A 159 -0.77 30.35 32.90
CA ARG A 159 -1.69 30.12 34.02
C ARG A 159 -1.88 28.61 34.22
N PRO A 160 -1.70 28.06 35.44
CA PRO A 160 -1.97 26.66 35.71
C PRO A 160 -3.37 26.24 35.31
N ILE A 161 -3.48 25.13 34.58
CA ILE A 161 -4.76 24.53 34.18
C ILE A 161 -4.87 23.17 34.87
N THR A 162 -5.94 23.00 35.65
CA THR A 162 -6.23 21.75 36.35
C THR A 162 -7.60 21.24 35.95
N PHE A 163 -7.73 19.96 35.66
CA PHE A 163 -9.03 19.36 35.35
C PHE A 163 -9.65 18.73 36.60
N SER A 164 -10.98 18.83 36.72
CA SER A 164 -11.71 18.15 37.78
C SER A 164 -11.68 16.62 37.57
N ARG A 165 -11.89 15.84 38.63
CA ARG A 165 -12.01 14.36 38.52
C ARG A 165 -13.14 13.95 37.56
N ALA A 166 -14.24 14.71 37.53
CA ALA A 166 -15.34 14.48 36.60
C ALA A 166 -14.91 14.70 35.14
N THR A 167 -14.19 15.79 34.87
CA THR A 167 -13.64 16.10 33.53
C THR A 167 -12.65 15.02 33.07
N GLN A 168 -11.72 14.61 33.94
CA GLN A 168 -10.80 13.52 33.64
C GLN A 168 -11.54 12.21 33.35
N ASN A 169 -12.59 11.86 34.12
CA ASN A 169 -13.39 10.67 33.83
C ASN A 169 -14.11 10.78 32.48
N ALA A 170 -14.63 11.97 32.14
CA ALA A 170 -15.24 12.21 30.84
C ALA A 170 -14.23 12.03 29.70
N PHE A 171 -12.99 12.51 29.85
CA PHE A 171 -11.91 12.26 28.89
C PHE A 171 -11.60 10.77 28.77
N ILE A 172 -11.44 10.04 29.88
CA ILE A 172 -11.20 8.58 29.86
C ILE A 172 -12.32 7.85 29.09
N ILE A 173 -13.58 8.17 29.38
CA ILE A 173 -14.73 7.56 28.70
C ILE A 173 -14.73 7.92 27.21
N ALA A 174 -14.51 9.18 26.86
CA ALA A 174 -14.46 9.64 25.48
C ALA A 174 -13.33 8.94 24.71
N GLY A 175 -12.12 8.87 25.29
CA GLY A 175 -10.98 8.16 24.72
C GLY A 175 -11.28 6.68 24.49
N ALA A 176 -11.90 6.00 25.46
CA ALA A 176 -12.32 4.62 25.29
C ALA A 176 -13.32 4.44 24.14
N ILE A 177 -14.31 5.33 24.00
CA ILE A 177 -15.27 5.31 22.88
C ILE A 177 -14.54 5.52 21.54
N LEU A 178 -13.65 6.51 21.45
CA LEU A 178 -12.89 6.83 20.22
C LEU A 178 -12.00 5.66 19.76
N LEU A 179 -11.49 4.85 20.69
CA LEU A 179 -10.67 3.67 20.39
C LEU A 179 -11.51 2.43 20.06
N ILE A 180 -12.63 2.22 20.73
CA ILE A 180 -13.48 1.02 20.55
C ILE A 180 -14.37 1.14 19.31
N ALA A 181 -14.96 2.31 19.05
CA ALA A 181 -15.94 2.50 17.99
C ALA A 181 -15.43 2.13 16.58
N PRO A 182 -14.19 2.52 16.16
CA PRO A 182 -13.67 2.15 14.84
C PRO A 182 -13.61 0.63 14.62
N ILE A 183 -13.32 -0.14 15.68
CA ILE A 183 -13.17 -1.61 15.60
C ILE A 183 -14.54 -2.31 15.54
N VAL A 184 -15.46 -1.88 16.41
CA VAL A 184 -16.77 -2.53 16.60
C VAL A 184 -17.71 -2.22 15.42
N LEU A 185 -17.63 -1.02 14.86
CA LEU A 185 -18.51 -0.64 13.76
C LEU A 185 -18.19 -1.43 12.46
N PRO A 186 -19.18 -1.58 11.56
CA PRO A 186 -18.97 -2.17 10.25
C PRO A 186 -17.79 -1.52 9.53
N ARG A 187 -16.96 -2.32 8.83
CA ARG A 187 -15.72 -1.85 8.18
C ARG A 187 -15.89 -0.56 7.36
N PRO A 188 -16.95 -0.39 6.53
CA PRO A 188 -17.11 0.85 5.77
C PRO A 188 -17.12 2.07 6.68
N LEU A 189 -17.90 2.05 7.77
CA LEU A 189 -17.99 3.15 8.73
C LEU A 189 -16.71 3.30 9.56
N GLY A 190 -16.16 2.18 10.07
CA GLY A 190 -14.95 2.19 10.88
C GLY A 190 -13.75 2.80 10.14
N SER A 191 -13.64 2.60 8.82
CA SER A 191 -12.54 3.16 8.02
C SER A 191 -12.56 4.69 7.92
N PHE A 192 -13.72 5.34 8.05
CA PHE A 192 -13.81 6.82 8.16
C PHE A 192 -13.41 7.34 9.54
N LEU A 193 -13.52 6.50 10.57
CA LEU A 193 -13.27 6.87 11.96
C LEU A 193 -11.81 6.71 12.38
N PHE A 194 -10.88 6.54 11.42
CA PHE A 194 -9.47 6.40 11.77
C PHE A 194 -8.90 7.62 12.49
N GLY A 195 -9.37 8.83 12.16
CA GLY A 195 -9.01 10.05 12.88
C GLY A 195 -9.40 10.03 14.37
N ALA A 196 -10.39 9.23 14.77
CA ALA A 196 -10.74 9.02 16.17
C ALA A 196 -9.62 8.28 16.92
N VAL A 197 -8.94 7.34 16.25
CA VAL A 197 -7.82 6.59 16.84
C VAL A 197 -6.67 7.51 17.19
N TRP A 198 -6.37 8.53 16.36
CA TRP A 198 -5.31 9.53 16.60
C TRP A 198 -5.57 10.51 17.74
N LEU A 199 -6.77 10.51 18.32
CA LEU A 199 -7.13 11.30 19.50
C LEU A 199 -7.44 10.42 20.72
N GLY A 200 -7.74 9.14 20.49
CA GLY A 200 -8.30 8.26 21.48
C GLY A 200 -7.35 7.99 22.63
N PHE A 201 -6.05 7.77 22.35
CA PHE A 201 -5.07 7.55 23.40
C PHE A 201 -4.74 8.82 24.17
N VAL A 202 -4.86 10.01 23.54
CA VAL A 202 -4.68 11.29 24.26
C VAL A 202 -5.73 11.42 25.37
N PHE A 203 -7.01 11.30 25.01
CA PHE A 203 -8.11 11.41 25.98
C PHE A 203 -8.11 10.28 27.01
N LEU A 204 -7.69 9.07 26.61
CA LEU A 204 -7.66 7.94 27.51
C LEU A 204 -6.49 8.01 28.50
N LEU A 205 -5.26 8.19 28.00
CA LEU A 205 -4.04 7.95 28.78
C LEU A 205 -3.53 9.19 29.51
N ASP A 206 -3.75 10.42 29.02
CA ASP A 206 -3.28 11.63 29.72
C ASP A 206 -3.82 11.74 31.17
N PRO A 207 -5.14 11.67 31.41
CA PRO A 207 -5.68 11.69 32.76
C PRO A 207 -5.28 10.45 33.57
N ILE A 208 -5.05 9.28 32.95
CA ILE A 208 -4.59 8.08 33.65
C ILE A 208 -3.14 8.26 34.13
N ASN A 209 -2.25 8.70 33.25
CA ASN A 209 -0.86 8.97 33.56
C ASN A 209 -0.75 10.03 34.66
N PHE A 210 -1.52 11.12 34.55
CA PHE A 210 -1.58 12.15 35.58
C PHE A 210 -1.96 11.56 36.94
N ARG A 211 -3.01 10.73 37.02
CA ARG A 211 -3.45 10.08 38.26
C ARG A 211 -2.44 9.11 38.86
N LEU A 212 -1.67 8.45 38.00
CA LEU A 212 -0.60 7.53 38.39
C LEU A 212 0.70 8.25 38.75
N GLY A 213 0.76 9.59 38.70
CA GLY A 213 1.98 10.35 38.94
C GLY A 213 3.05 10.15 37.85
N LEU A 214 2.63 9.73 36.66
CA LEU A 214 3.49 9.56 35.49
C LEU A 214 3.56 10.87 34.69
N PRO A 215 4.59 11.06 33.84
CA PRO A 215 4.64 12.17 32.91
C PRO A 215 3.37 12.25 32.05
N SER A 216 2.73 13.43 32.08
CA SER A 216 1.45 13.73 31.45
C SER A 216 1.41 15.21 31.07
N PHE A 217 0.63 15.54 30.05
CA PHE A 217 0.41 16.92 29.64
C PHE A 217 -0.51 17.64 30.62
N GLU A 218 -1.49 16.96 31.21
CA GLU A 218 -2.24 17.51 32.34
C GLU A 218 -1.33 17.92 33.51
N GLY A 219 -0.33 17.11 33.87
CA GLY A 219 0.63 17.45 34.92
C GLY A 219 1.49 18.68 34.61
N GLU A 220 1.95 18.79 33.37
CA GLU A 220 2.67 19.97 32.86
C GLU A 220 1.80 21.23 32.95
N LEU A 221 0.57 21.16 32.41
CA LEU A 221 -0.39 22.27 32.43
C LEU A 221 -0.77 22.69 33.85
N ALA A 222 -0.92 21.72 34.77
CA ALA A 222 -1.18 21.98 36.18
C ALA A 222 0.01 22.66 36.89
N SER A 223 1.22 22.48 36.38
CA SER A 223 2.43 23.18 36.87
C SER A 223 2.66 24.55 36.21
N GLY A 224 1.82 24.96 35.26
CA GLY A 224 1.97 26.20 34.50
C GLY A 224 2.99 26.12 33.35
N HIS A 225 3.49 24.93 33.02
CA HIS A 225 4.39 24.70 31.90
C HIS A 225 3.61 24.10 30.73
N SER A 226 3.61 24.76 29.57
CA SER A 226 2.94 24.26 28.36
C SER A 226 3.91 23.96 27.22
N GLY A 227 5.20 24.23 27.42
CA GLY A 227 6.22 24.11 26.39
C GLY A 227 6.31 22.70 25.82
N ARG A 228 6.30 21.67 26.67
CA ARG A 228 6.35 20.27 26.20
C ARG A 228 5.12 19.90 25.37
N PHE A 229 3.93 20.28 25.79
CA PHE A 229 2.68 20.01 25.06
C PHE A 229 2.72 20.59 23.64
N PHE A 230 3.06 21.87 23.50
CA PHE A 230 3.15 22.50 22.18
C PHE A 230 4.35 21.99 21.36
N SER A 231 5.45 21.62 22.02
CA SER A 231 6.61 21.04 21.35
C SER A 231 6.30 19.68 20.74
N PHE A 232 5.50 18.84 21.41
CA PHE A 232 5.03 17.58 20.82
C PHE A 232 4.03 17.80 19.68
N LEU A 233 3.08 18.72 19.81
CA LEU A 233 2.16 19.06 18.71
C LEU A 233 2.93 19.50 17.45
N LEU A 234 3.90 20.41 17.61
CA LEU A 234 4.71 20.87 16.49
C LEU A 234 5.71 19.81 16.01
N SER A 235 6.21 18.96 16.90
CA SER A 235 7.01 17.80 16.51
C SER A 235 6.22 16.87 15.60
N GLY A 236 4.96 16.58 15.95
CA GLY A 236 4.06 15.82 15.07
C GLY A 236 3.90 16.48 13.72
N TRP A 237 3.69 17.80 13.67
CA TRP A 237 3.64 18.53 12.40
C TRP A 237 4.93 18.38 11.57
N VAL A 238 6.10 18.61 12.18
CA VAL A 238 7.40 18.53 11.51
C VAL A 238 7.69 17.11 11.02
N CYS A 239 7.53 16.14 11.90
CA CYS A 239 7.73 14.73 11.61
C CYS A 239 6.75 14.22 10.57
N GLY A 240 5.51 14.72 10.53
CA GLY A 240 4.52 14.38 9.51
C GLY A 240 4.94 14.81 8.11
N TRP A 241 5.50 16.02 7.98
CA TRP A 241 6.06 16.49 6.71
C TRP A 241 7.31 15.73 6.28
N LEU A 242 8.23 15.44 7.22
CA LEU A 242 9.41 14.64 6.94
C LEU A 242 9.04 13.20 6.55
N TRP A 243 8.08 12.62 7.27
CA TRP A 243 7.51 11.30 7.00
C TRP A 243 7.01 11.23 5.56
N GLU A 244 6.10 12.13 5.18
CA GLU A 244 5.50 12.11 3.85
C GLU A 244 6.50 12.41 2.75
N PHE A 245 7.45 13.31 3.01
CA PHE A 245 8.52 13.61 2.07
C PHE A 245 9.37 12.37 1.78
N TRP A 246 9.89 11.68 2.80
CA TRP A 246 10.71 10.47 2.59
C TRP A 246 9.89 9.29 2.07
N ASN A 247 8.68 9.08 2.59
CA ASN A 247 7.80 8.00 2.17
C ASN A 247 7.43 8.10 0.68
N PHE A 248 7.25 9.31 0.14
CA PHE A 248 6.87 9.50 -1.26
C PHE A 248 7.91 8.92 -2.24
N TRP A 249 9.20 9.11 -1.93
CA TRP A 249 10.33 8.70 -2.77
C TRP A 249 10.81 7.28 -2.51
N ALA A 250 10.55 6.74 -1.32
CA ALA A 250 11.01 5.42 -0.93
C ALA A 250 10.53 4.32 -1.91
N ALA A 251 11.41 3.34 -2.20
CA ALA A 251 11.02 2.20 -3.02
C ALA A 251 9.96 1.37 -2.30
N ALA A 252 10.24 0.93 -1.06
CA ALA A 252 9.24 0.36 -0.18
C ALA A 252 8.55 1.47 0.63
N LYS A 253 7.26 1.66 0.38
CA LYS A 253 6.50 2.79 0.95
C LYS A 253 5.09 2.44 1.38
N TRP A 254 4.49 3.37 2.10
CA TRP A 254 3.16 3.28 2.67
C TRP A 254 2.19 4.12 1.85
N ASN A 255 1.13 3.50 1.36
CA ASN A 255 0.07 4.17 0.63
C ASN A 255 -1.21 4.23 1.48
N TYR A 256 -1.69 5.43 1.72
CA TYR A 256 -2.96 5.68 2.40
C TYR A 256 -4.13 5.44 1.47
N ILE A 257 -5.05 4.57 1.89
CA ILE A 257 -6.23 4.11 1.13
C ILE A 257 -7.55 4.32 1.89
N PHE A 258 -7.53 4.99 3.05
CA PHE A 258 -8.76 5.33 3.77
C PHE A 258 -9.68 6.25 2.94
N PRO A 259 -11.01 6.14 3.08
CA PRO A 259 -11.98 6.70 2.12
C PRO A 259 -12.24 8.21 2.27
N VAL A 260 -11.22 9.03 2.57
CA VAL A 260 -11.35 10.48 2.76
C VAL A 260 -10.35 11.22 1.87
N MET A 261 -10.84 12.13 1.04
CA MET A 261 -10.05 13.09 0.25
C MET A 261 -8.88 12.49 -0.57
N GLN A 262 -9.09 11.29 -1.13
CA GLN A 262 -8.06 10.61 -1.94
C GLN A 262 -7.66 11.37 -3.21
N LYS A 263 -8.46 12.34 -3.67
CA LYS A 263 -8.16 13.20 -4.83
C LYS A 263 -7.21 14.35 -4.50
N ASP A 264 -7.18 14.78 -3.24
CA ASP A 264 -6.45 15.97 -2.79
C ASP A 264 -5.19 15.59 -1.99
N LYS A 265 -4.29 14.84 -2.62
CA LYS A 265 -3.05 14.37 -1.99
C LYS A 265 -1.87 15.32 -2.16
N ILE A 266 -1.17 15.55 -1.06
CA ILE A 266 0.17 16.14 -1.01
C ILE A 266 1.10 15.00 -0.61
N PHE A 267 2.00 14.60 -1.52
CA PHE A 267 2.69 13.31 -1.44
C PHE A 267 1.68 12.14 -1.45
N GLU A 268 1.79 11.16 -0.55
CA GLU A 268 0.87 10.00 -0.50
C GLU A 268 -0.35 10.25 0.41
N MET A 269 -0.25 11.22 1.32
CA MET A 269 -1.28 11.58 2.29
C MET A 269 -2.31 12.59 1.74
N PRO A 270 -3.62 12.38 1.96
CA PRO A 270 -4.65 13.40 1.77
C PRO A 270 -4.35 14.65 2.59
N ALA A 271 -4.65 15.85 2.07
CA ALA A 271 -4.30 17.11 2.72
C ALA A 271 -4.79 17.22 4.19
N LEU A 272 -6.03 16.78 4.48
CA LEU A 272 -6.54 16.76 5.86
C LEU A 272 -5.84 15.73 6.76
N GLY A 273 -5.23 14.70 6.19
CA GLY A 273 -4.50 13.68 6.92
C GLY A 273 -3.31 14.24 7.70
N TYR A 274 -2.71 15.34 7.25
CA TYR A 274 -1.58 15.99 7.96
C TYR A 274 -1.97 16.48 9.37
N PHE A 275 -3.24 16.79 9.61
CA PHE A 275 -3.73 17.17 10.95
C PHE A 275 -3.79 15.99 11.93
N GLY A 276 -3.59 14.76 11.47
CA GLY A 276 -3.44 13.58 12.31
C GLY A 276 -2.08 13.50 13.01
N PHE A 277 -1.01 14.04 12.42
CA PHE A 277 0.33 13.92 12.99
C PHE A 277 0.54 14.68 14.31
N PRO A 278 0.02 15.92 14.50
CA PRO A 278 0.13 16.63 15.78
C PRO A 278 -0.43 15.85 16.97
N PRO A 279 -1.69 15.37 16.97
CA PRO A 279 -2.20 14.59 18.10
C PRO A 279 -1.53 13.22 18.21
N PHE A 280 -1.14 12.58 17.10
CA PHE A 280 -0.36 11.33 17.13
C PHE A 280 0.96 11.46 17.91
N ALA A 281 1.65 12.60 17.81
CA ALA A 281 2.87 12.83 18.60
C ALA A 281 2.58 12.91 20.12
N LEU A 282 1.41 13.43 20.52
CA LEU A 282 0.96 13.39 21.91
C LEU A 282 0.69 11.94 22.36
N GLU A 283 0.08 11.12 21.51
CA GLU A 283 -0.14 9.70 21.78
C GLU A 283 1.18 8.96 22.00
N CYS A 284 2.19 9.22 21.16
CA CYS A 284 3.52 8.61 21.30
C CYS A 284 4.10 8.85 22.70
N PHE A 285 3.99 10.08 23.21
CA PHE A 285 4.44 10.43 24.56
C PHE A 285 3.67 9.66 25.64
N LEU A 286 2.34 9.71 25.59
CA LEU A 286 1.48 9.16 26.64
C LEU A 286 1.54 7.63 26.68
N MET A 287 1.52 6.99 25.51
CA MET A 287 1.63 5.54 25.36
C MET A 287 2.99 5.04 25.83
N TYR A 288 4.08 5.76 25.50
CA TYR A 288 5.43 5.37 25.95
C TYR A 288 5.52 5.36 27.48
N TYR A 289 5.13 6.44 28.16
CA TYR A 289 5.25 6.51 29.62
C TYR A 289 4.33 5.52 30.33
N PHE A 290 3.12 5.31 29.81
CA PHE A 290 2.21 4.28 30.33
C PHE A 290 2.79 2.87 30.18
N ALA A 291 3.33 2.53 28.99
CA ALA A 291 3.94 1.23 28.74
C ALA A 291 5.24 1.01 29.53
N ALA A 292 6.07 2.04 29.66
CA ALA A 292 7.30 1.98 30.45
C ALA A 292 7.00 1.77 31.94
N TRP A 293 5.91 2.36 32.46
CA TRP A 293 5.42 2.08 33.81
C TRP A 293 4.95 0.63 33.96
N LEU A 294 4.19 0.09 33.02
CA LEU A 294 3.77 -1.33 33.04
C LEU A 294 4.97 -2.29 33.08
N LEU A 295 6.09 -1.92 32.46
CA LEU A 295 7.34 -2.68 32.49
C LEU A 295 8.23 -2.40 33.72
N GLY A 296 7.79 -1.52 34.63
CA GLY A 296 8.55 -1.11 35.82
C GLY A 296 9.77 -0.24 35.54
N TRP A 297 9.88 0.35 34.34
CA TRP A 297 10.99 1.22 33.95
C TRP A 297 10.80 2.66 34.42
N GLU A 298 9.54 3.06 34.64
CA GLU A 298 9.15 4.37 35.14
C GLU A 298 8.46 4.24 36.49
N LYS A 299 8.81 5.14 37.42
CA LYS A 299 8.25 5.17 38.78
C LYS A 299 7.33 6.38 38.94
N PRO A 300 6.15 6.21 39.54
CA PRO A 300 5.29 7.33 39.93
C PRO A 300 6.05 8.38 40.73
N LEU A 301 5.96 9.64 40.31
CA LEU A 301 6.37 10.77 41.13
C LEU A 301 5.24 11.10 42.11
N PRO A 302 5.55 11.57 43.33
CA PRO A 302 4.53 12.10 44.22
C PRO A 302 3.78 13.24 43.52
N LEU A 303 2.46 13.17 43.48
CA LEU A 303 1.64 14.25 42.95
C LEU A 303 1.98 15.56 43.67
N PRO A 304 2.20 16.68 42.96
CA PRO A 304 2.42 17.96 43.62
C PRO A 304 1.24 18.26 44.53
N ALA A 305 1.52 18.43 45.83
CA ALA A 305 0.53 18.89 46.78
C ALA A 305 -0.06 20.21 46.26
N GLN A 306 -1.39 20.33 46.25
CA GLN A 306 -2.08 21.57 45.91
C GLN A 306 -1.78 22.62 46.99
N THR A 307 -0.60 23.21 46.95
CA THR A 307 -0.25 24.34 47.82
C THR A 307 -0.88 25.59 47.23
N THR A 308 -2.02 25.97 47.80
CA THR A 308 -2.55 27.32 47.72
C THR A 308 -1.54 28.27 48.38
N SER A 309 -0.72 28.96 47.59
CA SER A 309 0.07 30.11 48.07
C SER A 309 -0.12 31.27 47.10
N PRO A 310 -0.33 32.50 47.60
CA PRO A 310 -0.79 33.62 46.79
C PRO A 310 0.31 34.08 45.83
N ALA A 311 -0.09 34.30 44.58
CA ALA A 311 0.79 34.80 43.53
C ALA A 311 1.41 36.16 43.90
N ARG A 312 2.75 36.24 43.88
CA ARG A 312 3.46 37.52 43.88
C ARG A 312 3.38 38.16 42.48
N PRO A 313 3.21 39.48 42.37
CA PRO A 313 3.15 40.15 41.08
C PRO A 313 4.55 40.23 40.47
N LEU A 314 4.73 39.66 39.28
CA LEU A 314 5.95 39.80 38.47
C LEU A 314 5.82 41.00 37.54
N LEU A 315 6.79 41.90 37.65
CA LEU A 315 6.97 43.09 36.82
C LEU A 315 7.16 42.71 35.34
N ARG A 316 6.40 43.37 34.47
CA ARG A 316 6.54 43.33 33.00
C ARG A 316 7.87 43.96 32.57
N ALA A 317 8.62 43.25 31.71
CA ALA A 317 9.58 43.87 30.81
C ALA A 317 8.99 43.91 29.38
N PRO A 318 9.12 45.01 28.63
CA PRO A 318 8.59 45.11 27.27
C PRO A 318 9.62 44.59 26.26
N GLY A 319 9.36 43.43 25.67
CA GLY A 319 10.09 42.90 24.51
C GLY A 319 9.30 43.13 23.24
N THR A 320 9.69 44.12 22.45
CA THR A 320 9.11 44.47 21.15
C THR A 320 9.30 43.35 20.13
N LEU A 321 8.21 42.76 19.65
CA LEU A 321 8.18 42.05 18.37
C LEU A 321 8.46 43.06 17.24
N ARG A 322 9.54 42.86 16.50
CA ARG A 322 9.71 43.46 15.17
C ARG A 322 9.66 42.37 14.11
N SER A 323 8.78 42.60 13.16
CA SER A 323 8.49 41.85 11.96
C SER A 323 9.64 41.85 10.94
N LEU A 324 9.80 40.68 10.29
CA LEU A 324 10.25 40.33 8.92
C LEU A 324 10.88 41.41 7.99
N PRO A 325 11.78 40.98 7.06
CA PRO A 325 11.36 40.50 5.72
C PRO A 325 12.16 39.24 5.28
N PHE A 326 11.57 38.17 4.71
CA PHE A 326 10.93 38.03 3.38
C PHE A 326 11.75 38.63 2.22
N ALA A 327 12.95 38.10 1.98
CA ALA A 327 13.77 38.47 0.81
C ALA A 327 14.68 37.33 0.30
N MET A 328 14.17 36.09 0.16
CA MET A 328 14.90 35.03 -0.59
C MET A 328 13.99 34.10 -1.42
N LEU A 329 12.69 34.39 -1.52
CA LEU A 329 11.73 33.60 -2.30
C LEU A 329 11.97 33.54 -3.83
N PRO A 330 12.67 34.47 -4.52
CA PRO A 330 12.77 34.40 -5.99
C PRO A 330 13.73 33.33 -6.53
N TRP A 331 14.68 32.85 -5.72
CA TRP A 331 15.77 32.00 -6.22
C TRP A 331 15.46 30.49 -6.17
N LEU A 332 14.50 30.05 -5.35
CA LEU A 332 14.11 28.64 -5.21
C LEU A 332 13.11 28.17 -6.28
N LEU A 333 12.41 29.10 -6.96
CA LEU A 333 11.46 28.79 -8.03
C LEU A 333 12.14 28.44 -9.37
N LEU A 334 13.37 28.91 -9.61
CA LEU A 334 14.08 28.66 -10.87
C LEU A 334 14.59 27.21 -10.99
N ALA A 335 14.90 26.55 -9.87
CA ALA A 335 15.38 25.16 -9.86
C ALA A 335 14.27 24.13 -10.15
N ALA A 336 12.99 24.49 -9.92
CA ALA A 336 11.84 23.61 -10.13
C ALA A 336 11.37 23.54 -11.61
N LEU A 337 11.93 24.38 -12.48
CA LEU A 337 11.58 24.45 -13.91
C LEU A 337 12.50 23.62 -14.82
N LEU A 338 13.57 23.04 -14.27
CA LEU A 338 14.54 22.20 -15.01
C LEU A 338 14.38 20.70 -14.74
N TRP A 339 13.28 20.28 -14.08
CA TRP A 339 13.04 18.86 -13.77
C TRP A 339 12.50 18.12 -15.02
N PRO A 340 13.15 17.03 -15.47
CA PRO A 340 12.68 16.27 -16.62
C PRO A 340 11.31 15.65 -16.33
N GLN A 341 10.38 15.80 -17.28
CA GLN A 341 9.07 15.16 -17.22
C GLN A 341 9.22 13.63 -17.33
N PRO A 342 8.33 12.83 -16.72
CA PRO A 342 8.30 11.39 -16.93
C PRO A 342 8.13 11.11 -18.43
N ALA A 343 8.96 10.21 -18.95
CA ALA A 343 8.94 9.79 -20.33
C ALA A 343 7.58 9.19 -20.72
N PRO A 344 7.16 9.27 -22.00
CA PRO A 344 5.97 8.59 -22.49
C PRO A 344 6.06 7.08 -22.23
N ALA A 345 4.89 6.46 -21.99
CA ALA A 345 4.77 5.02 -21.74
C ALA A 345 5.43 4.21 -22.85
N SER A 346 6.30 3.26 -22.51
CA SER A 346 6.90 2.39 -23.52
C SER A 346 5.90 1.31 -23.91
N SER A 347 5.60 1.19 -25.20
CA SER A 347 4.76 0.12 -25.75
C SER A 347 5.61 -1.11 -26.04
N LEU A 348 5.06 -2.31 -25.85
CA LEU A 348 5.69 -3.55 -26.30
C LEU A 348 5.72 -3.59 -27.83
N ASN A 349 6.91 -3.73 -28.40
CA ASN A 349 7.08 -3.92 -29.84
C ASN A 349 6.78 -5.37 -30.24
N LEU A 350 5.50 -5.76 -30.20
CA LEU A 350 5.07 -7.10 -30.59
C LEU A 350 5.24 -7.32 -32.10
N PRO A 351 5.79 -8.47 -32.55
CA PRO A 351 5.80 -8.84 -33.95
C PRO A 351 4.39 -8.92 -34.54
N GLU A 352 4.23 -8.64 -35.83
CA GLU A 352 2.92 -8.73 -36.50
C GLU A 352 2.30 -10.13 -36.40
N ALA A 353 3.12 -11.18 -36.53
CA ALA A 353 2.68 -12.56 -36.33
C ALA A 353 2.13 -12.83 -34.91
N ALA A 354 2.68 -12.16 -33.88
CA ALA A 354 2.17 -12.25 -32.52
C ALA A 354 0.81 -11.55 -32.38
N ARG A 355 0.66 -10.34 -32.93
CA ARG A 355 -0.61 -9.60 -32.93
C ARG A 355 -1.72 -10.37 -33.65
N HIS A 356 -1.43 -10.91 -34.83
CA HIS A 356 -2.40 -11.72 -35.58
C HIS A 356 -2.75 -13.03 -34.86
N GLY A 357 -1.77 -13.68 -34.21
CA GLY A 357 -2.04 -14.86 -33.40
C GLY A 357 -2.94 -14.56 -32.19
N LEU A 358 -2.77 -13.41 -31.53
CA LEU A 358 -3.64 -12.96 -30.43
C LEU A 358 -5.07 -12.67 -30.92
N ASP A 359 -5.22 -12.05 -32.09
CA ASP A 359 -6.53 -11.83 -32.72
C ASP A 359 -7.25 -13.15 -33.01
N LEU A 360 -6.54 -14.15 -33.56
CA LEU A 360 -7.08 -15.50 -33.75
C LEU A 360 -7.48 -16.15 -32.43
N LEU A 361 -6.63 -16.05 -31.40
CA LEU A 361 -6.90 -16.61 -30.08
C LEU A 361 -8.18 -16.03 -29.48
N TYR A 362 -8.28 -14.70 -29.41
CA TYR A 362 -9.44 -14.04 -28.81
C TYR A 362 -10.68 -14.07 -29.70
N SER A 363 -10.54 -14.36 -30.99
CA SER A 363 -11.65 -14.74 -31.88
C SER A 363 -12.15 -16.17 -31.66
N GLY A 364 -11.59 -16.91 -30.70
CA GLY A 364 -12.01 -18.27 -30.36
C GLY A 364 -11.34 -19.37 -31.20
N ARG A 365 -10.18 -19.11 -31.80
CA ARG A 365 -9.44 -20.07 -32.67
C ARG A 365 -8.07 -20.44 -32.08
N PRO A 366 -8.03 -21.09 -30.90
CA PRO A 366 -6.77 -21.34 -30.19
C PRO A 366 -5.80 -22.24 -30.95
N ASP A 367 -6.26 -23.25 -31.70
CA ASP A 367 -5.37 -24.16 -32.44
C ASP A 367 -4.63 -23.46 -33.60
N GLU A 368 -5.32 -22.54 -34.28
CA GLU A 368 -4.71 -21.72 -35.31
C GLU A 368 -3.76 -20.69 -34.71
N ALA A 369 -4.13 -20.10 -33.58
CA ALA A 369 -3.25 -19.21 -32.82
C ALA A 369 -1.96 -19.93 -32.38
N ILE A 370 -2.05 -21.16 -31.86
CA ILE A 370 -0.89 -21.99 -31.50
C ILE A 370 0.03 -22.21 -32.72
N THR A 371 -0.55 -22.51 -33.88
CA THR A 371 0.21 -22.68 -35.13
C THR A 371 0.97 -21.40 -35.49
N ARG A 372 0.35 -20.22 -35.32
CA ARG A 372 1.02 -18.92 -35.53
C ARG A 372 2.07 -18.63 -34.48
N PHE A 373 1.82 -18.91 -33.21
CA PHE A 373 2.79 -18.68 -32.13
C PHE A 373 4.03 -19.56 -32.26
N ARG A 374 3.90 -20.77 -32.82
CA ARG A 374 5.05 -21.62 -33.18
C ARG A 374 5.90 -21.02 -34.30
N GLN A 375 5.33 -20.21 -35.20
CA GLN A 375 6.11 -19.45 -36.18
C GLN A 375 6.92 -18.34 -35.49
N VAL A 376 6.35 -17.69 -34.47
CA VAL A 376 7.09 -16.72 -33.63
C VAL A 376 8.23 -17.41 -32.89
N GLN A 377 8.01 -18.62 -32.36
CA GLN A 377 9.07 -19.42 -31.75
C GLN A 377 10.15 -19.82 -32.75
N ALA A 378 9.80 -20.21 -33.97
CA ALA A 378 10.78 -20.55 -35.00
C ALA A 378 11.65 -19.35 -35.41
N ALA A 379 11.10 -18.13 -35.36
CA ALA A 379 11.81 -16.90 -35.67
C ALA A 379 12.76 -16.43 -34.54
N ASP A 380 12.41 -16.67 -33.27
CA ASP A 380 13.30 -16.46 -32.12
C ASP A 380 13.23 -17.65 -31.14
N PRO A 381 13.95 -18.76 -31.41
CA PRO A 381 13.90 -19.96 -30.56
C PRO A 381 14.46 -19.73 -29.14
N GLY A 382 15.31 -18.72 -28.96
CA GLY A 382 15.85 -18.31 -27.65
C GLY A 382 15.00 -17.25 -26.97
N GLY A 383 13.86 -16.86 -27.54
CA GLY A 383 12.98 -15.80 -27.08
C GLY A 383 11.81 -16.32 -26.25
N PRO A 384 11.46 -15.67 -25.12
CA PRO A 384 10.34 -16.11 -24.28
C PRO A 384 8.97 -15.86 -24.93
N LEU A 385 8.83 -14.87 -25.81
CA LEU A 385 7.52 -14.39 -26.31
C LEU A 385 6.72 -15.48 -27.05
N GLY A 386 7.33 -16.22 -27.96
CA GLY A 386 6.62 -17.26 -28.71
C GLY A 386 6.07 -18.39 -27.81
N TYR A 387 6.82 -18.76 -26.77
CA TYR A 387 6.39 -19.76 -25.79
C TYR A 387 5.31 -19.21 -24.85
N LEU A 388 5.39 -17.92 -24.50
CA LEU A 388 4.39 -17.23 -23.69
C LEU A 388 3.05 -17.22 -24.41
N LEU A 389 3.04 -16.86 -25.69
CA LEU A 389 1.82 -16.81 -26.49
C LEU A 389 1.21 -18.21 -26.70
N GLU A 390 2.03 -19.25 -26.95
CA GLU A 390 1.51 -20.62 -27.01
C GLU A 390 0.93 -21.06 -25.66
N ALA A 391 1.60 -20.74 -24.54
CA ALA A 391 1.07 -21.04 -23.21
C ALA A 391 -0.27 -20.36 -22.98
N GLU A 392 -0.44 -19.11 -23.40
CA GLU A 392 -1.71 -18.38 -23.29
C GLU A 392 -2.81 -19.07 -24.10
N ALA A 393 -2.54 -19.47 -25.35
CA ALA A 393 -3.54 -20.21 -26.13
C ALA A 393 -3.92 -21.56 -25.50
N ARG A 394 -2.94 -22.28 -24.94
CA ARG A 394 -3.18 -23.52 -24.18
C ARG A 394 -3.99 -23.26 -22.91
N TRP A 395 -3.78 -22.12 -22.25
CA TRP A 395 -4.58 -21.73 -21.09
C TRP A 395 -6.06 -21.60 -21.46
N TRP A 396 -6.40 -21.00 -22.59
CA TRP A 396 -7.81 -20.88 -23.02
C TRP A 396 -8.44 -22.24 -23.35
N GLN A 397 -7.67 -23.22 -23.84
CA GLN A 397 -8.14 -24.60 -23.99
C GLN A 397 -8.39 -25.26 -22.62
N ILE A 398 -7.44 -25.13 -21.68
CA ILE A 398 -7.60 -25.63 -20.29
C ILE A 398 -8.80 -24.98 -19.61
N TYR A 399 -8.95 -23.67 -19.77
CA TYR A 399 -10.05 -22.89 -19.20
C TYR A 399 -11.39 -23.42 -19.69
N CYS A 400 -11.49 -23.65 -21.00
CA CYS A 400 -12.66 -24.19 -21.65
C CYS A 400 -13.02 -25.59 -21.12
N GLU A 401 -12.05 -26.50 -21.05
CA GLU A 401 -12.25 -27.85 -20.51
C GLU A 401 -12.67 -27.84 -19.03
N ALA A 402 -12.18 -26.87 -18.26
CA ALA A 402 -12.50 -26.71 -16.84
C ALA A 402 -13.86 -26.02 -16.60
N CYS A 403 -14.52 -25.51 -17.65
CA CYS A 403 -15.81 -24.84 -17.50
C CYS A 403 -16.89 -25.83 -17.05
N GLU A 404 -17.64 -25.47 -16.01
CA GLU A 404 -18.81 -26.23 -15.55
C GLU A 404 -19.88 -25.27 -15.03
N ILE A 405 -21.13 -25.74 -14.97
CA ILE A 405 -22.21 -25.04 -14.26
C ILE A 405 -22.15 -25.48 -12.79
N LYS A 406 -21.70 -24.57 -11.92
CA LYS A 406 -21.66 -24.82 -10.47
C LYS A 406 -22.13 -23.59 -9.71
N TRP A 407 -22.94 -23.80 -8.67
CA TRP A 407 -23.50 -22.71 -7.86
C TRP A 407 -24.20 -21.63 -8.71
N ASN A 408 -25.00 -22.07 -9.68
CA ASN A 408 -25.71 -21.19 -10.63
C ASN A 408 -24.77 -20.21 -11.36
N THR A 409 -23.55 -20.64 -11.66
CA THR A 409 -22.52 -19.83 -12.30
C THR A 409 -21.73 -20.69 -13.29
N ILE A 410 -21.65 -20.22 -14.54
CA ILE A 410 -20.80 -20.84 -15.57
C ILE A 410 -19.39 -20.26 -15.42
N ASP A 411 -18.41 -21.08 -15.09
CA ASP A 411 -17.01 -20.68 -14.93
C ASP A 411 -16.08 -21.89 -15.01
N ALA A 412 -14.77 -21.65 -15.14
CA ALA A 412 -13.74 -22.66 -14.91
C ALA A 412 -13.61 -22.96 -13.41
N TRP A 413 -13.85 -24.21 -13.02
CA TRP A 413 -13.79 -24.68 -11.64
C TRP A 413 -12.60 -25.62 -11.39
N GLY A 414 -12.55 -26.20 -10.19
CA GLY A 414 -11.44 -27.07 -9.82
C GLY A 414 -11.41 -28.34 -10.65
N ARG A 415 -10.25 -28.67 -11.24
CA ARG A 415 -10.02 -29.87 -12.05
C ARG A 415 -8.90 -30.75 -11.47
N PRO A 416 -8.95 -32.09 -11.65
CA PRO A 416 -7.85 -32.97 -11.26
C PRO A 416 -6.59 -32.72 -12.11
N ARG A 417 -5.44 -33.23 -11.66
CA ARG A 417 -4.21 -33.20 -12.45
C ARG A 417 -4.36 -34.10 -13.69
N VAL A 418 -4.18 -33.53 -14.87
CA VAL A 418 -4.17 -34.26 -16.15
C VAL A 418 -2.78 -34.18 -16.76
N ALA A 419 -2.34 -35.21 -17.48
CA ALA A 419 -1.01 -35.27 -18.09
C ALA A 419 -0.80 -34.14 -19.13
N ASP A 420 -1.85 -33.75 -19.85
CA ASP A 420 -1.77 -32.70 -20.89
C ASP A 420 -1.41 -31.32 -20.32
N ASP A 421 -1.73 -31.03 -19.05
CA ASP A 421 -1.33 -29.81 -18.37
C ASP A 421 0.21 -29.71 -18.19
N ASP A 422 0.94 -30.83 -18.22
CA ASP A 422 2.41 -30.81 -18.08
C ASP A 422 3.04 -30.09 -19.28
N SER A 423 2.40 -30.10 -20.46
CA SER A 423 2.83 -29.33 -21.63
C SER A 423 2.71 -27.81 -21.41
N TYR A 424 1.63 -27.37 -20.76
CA TYR A 424 1.42 -25.97 -20.39
C TYR A 424 2.42 -25.51 -19.33
N LEU A 425 2.66 -26.32 -18.30
CA LEU A 425 3.66 -26.03 -17.27
C LEU A 425 5.08 -25.98 -17.85
N ALA A 426 5.40 -26.85 -18.82
CA ALA A 426 6.67 -26.82 -19.52
C ALA A 426 6.85 -25.54 -20.37
N LEU A 427 5.79 -25.04 -21.00
CA LEU A 427 5.82 -23.75 -21.70
C LEU A 427 6.04 -22.60 -20.71
N ALA A 428 5.30 -22.55 -19.61
CA ALA A 428 5.49 -21.54 -18.56
C ALA A 428 6.91 -21.58 -17.99
N GLU A 429 7.49 -22.77 -17.81
CA GLU A 429 8.88 -22.95 -17.39
C GLU A 429 9.87 -22.42 -18.42
N LYS A 430 9.70 -22.71 -19.71
CA LYS A 430 10.51 -22.14 -20.79
C LYS A 430 10.47 -20.62 -20.80
N VAL A 431 9.28 -20.03 -20.67
CA VAL A 431 9.11 -18.57 -20.57
C VAL A 431 9.92 -18.02 -19.39
N THR A 432 9.72 -18.57 -18.18
CA THR A 432 10.44 -18.09 -16.99
C THR A 432 11.94 -18.27 -17.11
N SER A 433 12.42 -19.42 -17.59
CA SER A 433 13.86 -19.71 -17.69
C SER A 433 14.56 -18.84 -18.74
N PHE A 434 13.98 -18.65 -19.92
CA PHE A 434 14.55 -17.75 -20.93
C PHE A 434 14.54 -16.29 -20.49
N ALA A 435 13.43 -15.84 -19.89
CA ALA A 435 13.34 -14.48 -19.37
C ALA A 435 14.34 -14.23 -18.22
N GLU A 436 14.42 -15.13 -17.24
CA GLU A 436 15.35 -15.03 -16.10
C GLU A 436 16.82 -15.14 -16.55
N SER A 437 17.12 -15.98 -17.55
CA SER A 437 18.45 -16.05 -18.16
C SER A 437 18.84 -14.73 -18.84
N ARG A 438 17.93 -14.11 -19.61
CA ARG A 438 18.19 -12.80 -20.21
C ARG A 438 18.31 -11.70 -19.15
N ILE A 439 17.50 -11.72 -18.10
CA ILE A 439 17.59 -10.79 -16.95
C ILE A 439 18.96 -10.86 -16.27
N ALA A 440 19.54 -12.06 -16.15
CA ALA A 440 20.86 -12.23 -15.53
C ALA A 440 21.98 -11.49 -16.30
N HIS A 441 21.79 -11.26 -17.60
CA HIS A 441 22.71 -10.49 -18.44
C HIS A 441 22.31 -9.02 -18.56
N THR A 442 21.01 -8.74 -18.70
CA THR A 442 20.45 -7.39 -18.84
C THR A 442 19.06 -7.33 -18.23
N ASP A 443 18.93 -6.60 -17.12
CA ASP A 443 17.69 -6.41 -16.37
C ASP A 443 16.75 -5.44 -17.11
N SER A 444 15.98 -5.95 -18.07
CA SER A 444 15.02 -5.17 -18.87
C SER A 444 13.58 -5.29 -18.36
N PRO A 445 12.76 -4.22 -18.48
CA PRO A 445 11.35 -4.27 -18.08
C PRO A 445 10.58 -5.35 -18.83
N GLU A 446 10.81 -5.51 -20.14
CA GLU A 446 10.17 -6.53 -20.98
C GLU A 446 10.44 -7.96 -20.47
N MET A 447 11.70 -8.30 -20.17
CA MET A 447 12.00 -9.65 -19.66
C MET A 447 11.44 -9.86 -18.25
N ARG A 448 11.40 -8.81 -17.41
CA ARG A 448 10.71 -8.87 -16.10
C ARG A 448 9.21 -9.09 -16.26
N LEU A 449 8.57 -8.46 -17.23
CA LEU A 449 7.17 -8.71 -17.56
C LEU A 449 6.98 -10.19 -17.95
N TYR A 450 7.77 -10.71 -18.88
CA TYR A 450 7.64 -12.09 -19.33
C TYR A 450 7.90 -13.13 -18.23
N ALA A 451 8.92 -12.91 -17.39
CA ALA A 451 9.15 -13.75 -16.22
C ALA A 451 7.96 -13.71 -15.25
N GLY A 452 7.41 -12.51 -15.01
CA GLY A 452 6.21 -12.31 -14.19
C GLY A 452 4.99 -13.07 -14.72
N ILE A 453 4.72 -12.99 -16.02
CA ILE A 453 3.61 -13.70 -16.67
C ILE A 453 3.83 -15.22 -16.62
N GLY A 454 5.04 -15.72 -16.87
CA GLY A 454 5.34 -17.15 -16.78
C GLY A 454 5.08 -17.72 -15.37
N TRP A 455 5.41 -16.97 -14.32
CA TRP A 455 5.04 -17.34 -12.95
C TRP A 455 3.51 -17.24 -12.71
N ALA A 456 2.83 -16.24 -13.28
CA ALA A 456 1.38 -16.14 -13.20
C ALA A 456 0.67 -17.32 -13.88
N PHE A 457 1.20 -17.81 -15.01
CA PHE A 457 0.69 -18.99 -15.70
C PHE A 457 0.75 -20.24 -14.83
N ARG A 458 1.84 -20.44 -14.08
CA ARG A 458 1.92 -21.51 -13.06
C ARG A 458 0.85 -21.33 -11.98
N ALA A 459 0.65 -20.11 -11.49
CA ALA A 459 -0.37 -19.82 -10.47
C ALA A 459 -1.79 -20.18 -10.94
N ARG A 460 -2.13 -19.91 -12.21
CA ARG A 460 -3.44 -20.21 -12.79
C ARG A 460 -3.80 -21.70 -12.72
N VAL A 461 -2.93 -22.58 -13.22
CA VAL A 461 -3.21 -24.03 -13.24
C VAL A 461 -3.14 -24.67 -11.84
N LEU A 462 -2.21 -24.21 -10.99
CA LEU A 462 -2.14 -24.66 -9.60
C LEU A 462 -3.39 -24.25 -8.80
N GLY A 463 -3.95 -23.09 -9.12
CA GLY A 463 -5.21 -22.61 -8.56
C GLY A 463 -6.38 -23.52 -8.91
N LEU A 464 -6.52 -23.90 -10.19
CA LEU A 464 -7.53 -24.88 -10.62
C LEU A 464 -7.36 -26.25 -9.97
N ARG A 465 -6.12 -26.64 -9.66
CA ARG A 465 -5.82 -27.90 -8.93
C ARG A 465 -6.03 -27.79 -7.42
N ASN A 466 -6.47 -26.64 -6.92
CA ASN A 466 -6.59 -26.32 -5.49
C ASN A 466 -5.26 -26.50 -4.72
N ASP A 467 -4.11 -26.40 -5.41
CA ASP A 467 -2.79 -26.33 -4.77
C ASP A 467 -2.54 -24.89 -4.29
N ARG A 468 -3.03 -24.62 -3.08
CA ARG A 468 -2.96 -23.29 -2.46
C ARG A 468 -1.52 -22.83 -2.21
N ARG A 469 -0.61 -23.76 -1.87
CA ARG A 469 0.80 -23.42 -1.55
C ARG A 469 1.55 -23.07 -2.83
N GLY A 470 1.42 -23.92 -3.85
CA GLY A 470 2.01 -23.67 -5.17
C GLY A 470 1.47 -22.39 -5.79
N THR A 471 0.15 -22.16 -5.72
CA THR A 471 -0.50 -20.93 -6.20
C THR A 471 0.05 -19.68 -5.51
N ALA A 472 0.16 -19.70 -4.18
CA ALA A 472 0.71 -18.58 -3.42
C ALA A 472 2.18 -18.32 -3.78
N HIS A 473 3.00 -19.36 -3.83
CA HIS A 473 4.41 -19.23 -4.21
C HIS A 473 4.59 -18.62 -5.60
N ALA A 474 3.87 -19.17 -6.59
CA ALA A 474 3.90 -18.68 -7.96
C ALA A 474 3.38 -17.24 -8.06
N GLY A 475 2.31 -16.90 -7.35
CA GLY A 475 1.77 -15.53 -7.29
C GLY A 475 2.76 -14.53 -6.69
N VAL A 476 3.48 -14.90 -5.62
CA VAL A 476 4.52 -14.04 -5.02
C VAL A 476 5.69 -13.83 -5.97
N LYS A 477 6.14 -14.89 -6.67
CA LYS A 477 7.20 -14.79 -7.68
C LYS A 477 6.79 -13.92 -8.87
N ALA A 478 5.55 -14.09 -9.36
CA ALA A 478 4.99 -13.25 -10.41
C ALA A 478 4.99 -11.78 -9.98
N ARG A 479 4.43 -11.48 -8.80
CA ARG A 479 4.38 -10.12 -8.25
C ARG A 479 5.76 -9.48 -8.14
N ALA A 480 6.77 -10.23 -7.70
CA ALA A 480 8.13 -9.70 -7.56
C ALA A 480 8.70 -9.22 -8.91
N HIS A 481 8.58 -10.04 -9.95
CA HIS A 481 9.02 -9.67 -11.29
C HIS A 481 8.22 -8.51 -11.88
N LEU A 482 6.89 -8.49 -11.70
CA LEU A 482 6.04 -7.43 -12.22
C LEU A 482 6.25 -6.08 -11.50
N LEU A 483 6.53 -6.08 -10.19
CA LEU A 483 6.94 -4.87 -9.49
C LEU A 483 8.28 -4.35 -10.00
N ARG A 484 9.26 -5.25 -10.24
CA ARG A 484 10.54 -4.85 -10.80
C ARG A 484 10.39 -4.32 -12.23
N CYS A 485 9.50 -4.90 -13.03
CA CYS A 485 9.13 -4.38 -14.34
C CYS A 485 8.67 -2.92 -14.24
N LEU A 486 7.74 -2.59 -13.33
CA LEU A 486 7.25 -1.22 -13.16
C LEU A 486 8.25 -0.26 -12.51
N GLN A 487 9.24 -0.77 -11.76
CA GLN A 487 10.37 0.05 -11.29
C GLN A 487 11.28 0.46 -12.45
N LEU A 488 11.50 -0.43 -13.42
CA LEU A 488 12.32 -0.18 -14.60
C LEU A 488 11.58 0.66 -15.64
N ASP A 489 10.29 0.41 -15.82
CA ASP A 489 9.41 1.19 -16.67
C ASP A 489 8.00 1.31 -16.05
N PRO A 490 7.68 2.45 -15.40
CA PRO A 490 6.36 2.71 -14.87
C PRO A 490 5.24 2.76 -15.93
N GLY A 491 5.62 2.90 -17.21
CA GLY A 491 4.70 2.93 -18.34
C GLY A 491 4.25 1.55 -18.83
N MET A 492 4.86 0.46 -18.35
CA MET A 492 4.56 -0.90 -18.83
C MET A 492 3.18 -1.38 -18.35
N ALA A 493 2.14 -1.01 -19.10
CA ALA A 493 0.75 -1.26 -18.77
C ALA A 493 0.42 -2.74 -18.49
N ASP A 494 1.03 -3.65 -19.25
CA ASP A 494 0.84 -5.09 -19.12
C ASP A 494 1.20 -5.66 -17.75
N ALA A 495 2.15 -5.03 -17.04
CA ALA A 495 2.55 -5.50 -15.73
C ALA A 495 1.45 -5.29 -14.67
N TYR A 496 0.57 -4.31 -14.89
CA TYR A 496 -0.54 -4.03 -13.99
C TYR A 496 -1.59 -5.15 -13.99
N THR A 497 -1.73 -5.91 -15.07
CA THR A 497 -2.70 -7.02 -15.13
C THR A 497 -2.39 -8.07 -14.07
N GLY A 498 -1.15 -8.60 -14.07
CA GLY A 498 -0.75 -9.63 -13.10
C GLY A 498 -0.71 -9.13 -11.65
N LEU A 499 -0.31 -7.86 -11.43
CA LEU A 499 -0.37 -7.23 -10.11
C LEU A 499 -1.82 -7.01 -9.65
N GLY A 500 -2.69 -6.64 -10.58
CA GLY A 500 -4.11 -6.42 -10.34
C GLY A 500 -4.79 -7.70 -9.88
N LEU A 501 -4.56 -8.82 -10.59
CA LEU A 501 -5.04 -10.14 -10.17
C LEU A 501 -4.51 -10.56 -8.80
N TYR A 502 -3.22 -10.37 -8.54
CA TYR A 502 -2.63 -10.67 -7.23
C TYR A 502 -3.32 -9.88 -6.11
N ASN A 503 -3.41 -8.55 -6.27
CA ASN A 503 -3.97 -7.66 -5.26
C ASN A 503 -5.46 -7.89 -5.04
N TYR A 504 -6.20 -8.23 -6.10
CA TYR A 504 -7.59 -8.62 -6.02
C TYR A 504 -7.75 -9.90 -5.20
N TYR A 505 -7.06 -10.99 -5.58
CA TYR A 505 -7.28 -12.29 -4.95
C TYR A 505 -6.76 -12.38 -3.52
N VAL A 506 -5.68 -11.69 -3.17
CA VAL A 506 -5.18 -11.67 -1.78
C VAL A 506 -6.20 -11.07 -0.81
N ASP A 507 -7.02 -10.11 -1.25
CA ASP A 507 -8.08 -9.54 -0.41
C ASP A 507 -9.36 -10.40 -0.37
N THR A 508 -9.49 -11.38 -1.26
CA THR A 508 -10.56 -12.40 -1.24
C THR A 508 -10.24 -13.62 -0.36
N LEU A 509 -9.00 -13.73 0.17
CA LEU A 509 -8.62 -14.80 1.09
C LEU A 509 -9.49 -14.81 2.36
N SER A 510 -9.65 -15.99 2.97
CA SER A 510 -10.44 -16.12 4.20
C SER A 510 -9.95 -15.16 5.29
N PRO A 511 -10.81 -14.69 6.20
CA PRO A 511 -10.40 -13.79 7.29
C PRO A 511 -9.19 -14.31 8.07
N ILE A 512 -9.16 -15.62 8.36
CA ILE A 512 -8.05 -16.28 9.05
C ILE A 512 -6.79 -16.30 8.17
N ALA A 513 -6.90 -16.57 6.87
CA ALA A 513 -5.75 -16.53 5.96
C ALA A 513 -5.20 -15.11 5.75
N ARG A 514 -6.06 -14.08 5.77
CA ARG A 514 -5.65 -12.67 5.72
C ARG A 514 -4.96 -12.23 7.00
N VAL A 515 -5.39 -12.76 8.16
CA VAL A 515 -4.68 -12.57 9.42
C VAL A 515 -3.34 -13.29 9.38
N LEU A 516 -3.30 -14.59 9.03
CA LEU A 516 -2.06 -15.38 9.08
C LEU A 516 -1.09 -15.12 7.92
N ARG A 517 -1.42 -14.25 6.95
CA ARG A 517 -0.57 -13.97 5.77
C ARG A 517 0.84 -13.51 6.11
N PHE A 518 1.01 -12.83 7.26
CA PHE A 518 2.31 -12.39 7.77
C PHE A 518 3.18 -13.56 8.25
N LEU A 519 2.60 -14.70 8.66
CA LEU A 519 3.32 -15.91 9.04
C LEU A 519 3.73 -16.75 7.83
N ILE A 520 3.00 -16.63 6.72
CA ILE A 520 3.18 -17.45 5.50
C ILE A 520 3.76 -16.68 4.31
N SER A 521 4.32 -15.48 4.53
CA SER A 521 5.06 -14.69 3.53
C SER A 521 4.27 -14.34 2.25
N ILE A 522 2.97 -14.05 2.39
CA ILE A 522 2.15 -13.53 1.28
C ILE A 522 2.03 -12.00 1.46
N PRO A 523 2.70 -11.17 0.64
CA PRO A 523 2.54 -9.73 0.65
C PRO A 523 1.07 -9.30 0.58
N GLY A 524 0.70 -8.31 1.39
CA GLY A 524 -0.63 -7.74 1.35
C GLY A 524 -0.97 -7.11 -0.01
N GLY A 525 -2.26 -7.06 -0.29
CA GLY A 525 -2.87 -6.36 -1.41
C GLY A 525 -4.27 -5.89 -1.02
N SER A 526 -4.82 -4.95 -1.76
CA SER A 526 -6.21 -4.51 -1.60
C SER A 526 -6.97 -4.74 -2.90
N LYS A 527 -8.24 -5.13 -2.77
CA LYS A 527 -9.10 -5.32 -3.93
C LYS A 527 -9.25 -4.04 -4.75
N ALA A 528 -9.34 -2.88 -4.08
CA ALA A 528 -9.47 -1.58 -4.74
C ALA A 528 -8.26 -1.24 -5.63
N GLU A 529 -7.04 -1.48 -5.13
CA GLU A 529 -5.84 -1.32 -5.97
C GLU A 529 -5.81 -2.38 -7.08
N GLY A 530 -6.22 -3.62 -6.77
CA GLY A 530 -6.36 -4.68 -7.78
C GLY A 530 -7.25 -4.27 -8.96
N THR A 531 -8.43 -3.72 -8.67
CA THR A 531 -9.37 -3.20 -9.67
C THR A 531 -8.74 -2.07 -10.50
N ARG A 532 -8.14 -1.07 -9.84
CA ARG A 532 -7.48 0.05 -10.54
C ARG A 532 -6.39 -0.44 -11.50
N GLN A 533 -5.59 -1.41 -11.07
CA GLN A 533 -4.51 -1.97 -11.88
C GLN A 533 -5.05 -2.76 -13.08
N LEU A 534 -6.13 -3.53 -12.89
CA LEU A 534 -6.81 -4.21 -14.00
C LEU A 534 -7.41 -3.21 -15.00
N GLU A 535 -7.96 -2.08 -14.53
CA GLU A 535 -8.46 -1.00 -15.38
C GLU A 535 -7.34 -0.38 -16.24
N ILE A 536 -6.15 -0.17 -15.67
CA ILE A 536 -4.99 0.30 -16.44
C ILE A 536 -4.59 -0.75 -17.50
N GLY A 537 -4.50 -2.02 -17.12
CA GLY A 537 -4.14 -3.11 -18.03
C GLY A 537 -5.11 -3.27 -19.20
N MET A 538 -6.42 -3.16 -18.95
CA MET A 538 -7.43 -3.30 -20.01
C MET A 538 -7.56 -2.09 -20.95
N GLU A 539 -7.08 -0.92 -20.53
CA GLU A 539 -7.10 0.29 -21.36
C GLU A 539 -5.82 0.47 -22.17
N ARG A 540 -4.67 0.07 -21.60
CA ARG A 540 -3.34 0.45 -22.13
C ARG A 540 -2.40 -0.72 -22.40
N GLY A 541 -2.76 -1.95 -22.00
CA GLY A 541 -1.92 -3.12 -22.25
C GLY A 541 -1.83 -3.46 -23.73
N ASP A 542 -0.66 -3.92 -24.17
CA ASP A 542 -0.44 -4.41 -25.54
C ASP A 542 -0.70 -5.92 -25.64
N LEU A 543 -0.37 -6.67 -24.59
CA LEU A 543 -0.41 -8.14 -24.55
C LEU A 543 -1.59 -8.68 -23.73
N THR A 544 -1.80 -8.10 -22.55
CA THR A 544 -2.68 -8.59 -21.49
C THR A 544 -4.02 -7.83 -21.42
N ARG A 545 -4.29 -6.94 -22.37
CA ARG A 545 -5.51 -6.10 -22.44
C ARG A 545 -6.81 -6.89 -22.32
N VAL A 546 -6.94 -7.92 -23.15
CA VAL A 546 -8.13 -8.77 -23.18
C VAL A 546 -8.25 -9.57 -21.90
N GLU A 547 -7.14 -10.11 -21.39
CA GLU A 547 -7.12 -10.84 -20.13
C GLU A 547 -7.52 -9.96 -18.94
N ALA A 548 -6.98 -8.75 -18.84
CA ALA A 548 -7.28 -7.80 -17.79
C ALA A 548 -8.78 -7.51 -17.73
N ARG A 549 -9.39 -7.25 -18.89
CA ARG A 549 -10.82 -7.02 -19.04
C ARG A 549 -11.64 -8.25 -18.66
N PHE A 550 -11.26 -9.41 -19.19
CA PHE A 550 -11.92 -10.69 -18.92
C PHE A 550 -11.93 -11.03 -17.43
N TYR A 551 -10.78 -10.99 -16.77
CA TYR A 551 -10.68 -11.30 -15.35
C TYR A 551 -11.35 -10.24 -14.47
N LEU A 552 -11.31 -8.96 -14.83
CA LEU A 552 -12.07 -7.94 -14.10
C LEU A 552 -13.57 -8.19 -14.19
N THR A 553 -14.11 -8.46 -15.39
CA THR A 553 -15.51 -8.87 -15.58
C THR A 553 -15.86 -10.04 -14.67
N LYS A 554 -15.07 -11.11 -14.71
CA LYS A 554 -15.29 -12.30 -13.88
C LYS A 554 -15.27 -12.00 -12.40
N ASN A 555 -14.29 -11.23 -11.95
CA ASN A 555 -14.11 -10.94 -10.55
C ASN A 555 -15.26 -10.08 -10.01
N LEU A 556 -15.71 -9.07 -10.78
CA LEU A 556 -16.91 -8.27 -10.48
C LEU A 556 -18.18 -9.13 -10.40
N ARG A 557 -18.33 -10.11 -11.29
CA ARG A 557 -19.46 -11.04 -11.27
C ARG A 557 -19.42 -11.96 -10.06
N THR A 558 -18.29 -12.63 -9.83
CA THR A 558 -18.19 -13.76 -8.91
C THR A 558 -17.99 -13.31 -7.46
N TYR A 559 -17.08 -12.37 -7.22
CA TYR A 559 -16.74 -11.95 -5.86
C TYR A 559 -17.57 -10.74 -5.40
N ASP A 560 -17.91 -9.84 -6.31
CA ASP A 560 -18.50 -8.55 -5.94
C ASP A 560 -20.01 -8.50 -6.16
N ARG A 561 -20.49 -9.36 -7.06
CA ARG A 561 -21.88 -9.39 -7.54
C ARG A 561 -22.33 -8.06 -8.16
N GLU A 562 -21.38 -7.29 -8.68
CA GLU A 562 -21.62 -6.06 -9.44
C GLU A 562 -21.95 -6.41 -10.90
N TYR A 563 -23.07 -7.10 -11.13
CA TYR A 563 -23.39 -7.69 -12.44
C TYR A 563 -23.55 -6.65 -13.56
N ALA A 564 -24.10 -5.47 -13.26
CA ALA A 564 -24.25 -4.39 -14.25
C ALA A 564 -22.89 -3.87 -14.73
N ARG A 565 -21.99 -3.53 -13.80
CA ARG A 565 -20.62 -3.11 -14.11
C ARG A 565 -19.82 -4.22 -14.78
N SER A 566 -20.00 -5.47 -14.34
CA SER A 566 -19.38 -6.64 -14.98
C SER A 566 -19.74 -6.72 -16.47
N LEU A 567 -21.01 -6.49 -16.81
CA LEU A 567 -21.48 -6.45 -18.19
C LEU A 567 -20.91 -5.24 -18.97
N GLU A 568 -20.83 -4.07 -18.36
CA GLU A 568 -20.20 -2.87 -18.96
C GLU A 568 -18.74 -3.13 -19.32
N VAL A 569 -17.98 -3.72 -18.38
CA VAL A 569 -16.57 -4.08 -18.61
C VAL A 569 -16.43 -5.17 -19.68
N LEU A 570 -17.40 -6.10 -19.79
CA LEU A 570 -17.39 -7.17 -20.80
C LEU A 570 -17.72 -6.66 -22.21
N SER A 571 -18.57 -5.64 -22.34
CA SER A 571 -19.18 -5.24 -23.62
C SER A 571 -18.15 -4.97 -24.72
N PRO A 572 -17.02 -4.27 -24.48
CA PRO A 572 -15.99 -4.09 -25.50
C PRO A 572 -15.37 -5.39 -26.04
N LEU A 573 -15.28 -6.46 -25.23
CA LEU A 573 -14.79 -7.76 -25.73
C LEU A 573 -15.80 -8.44 -26.64
N ILE A 574 -17.09 -8.20 -26.41
CA ILE A 574 -18.17 -8.74 -27.23
C ILE A 574 -18.25 -7.98 -28.55
N ASP A 575 -18.04 -6.66 -28.54
CA ASP A 575 -18.03 -5.86 -29.76
C ASP A 575 -16.82 -6.19 -30.64
N GLU A 576 -15.65 -6.40 -30.02
CA GLU A 576 -14.40 -6.74 -30.72
C GLU A 576 -14.36 -8.21 -31.15
N PHE A 577 -14.83 -9.13 -30.30
CA PHE A 577 -14.82 -10.58 -30.54
C PHE A 577 -16.23 -11.18 -30.35
N PRO A 578 -17.23 -10.80 -31.18
CA PRO A 578 -18.63 -11.22 -31.01
C PRO A 578 -18.83 -12.74 -31.15
N ARG A 579 -17.80 -13.38 -31.67
CA ARG A 579 -17.73 -14.77 -32.06
C ARG A 579 -17.02 -15.64 -31.02
N ASN A 580 -16.45 -15.07 -29.96
CA ASN A 580 -15.81 -15.89 -28.93
C ASN A 580 -16.86 -16.60 -28.05
N PRO A 581 -16.91 -17.95 -28.02
CA PRO A 581 -17.92 -18.68 -27.27
C PRO A 581 -17.79 -18.51 -25.75
N ILE A 582 -16.57 -18.30 -25.24
CA ILE A 582 -16.35 -18.09 -23.79
C ILE A 582 -16.89 -16.73 -23.37
N PHE A 583 -16.69 -15.68 -24.19
CA PHE A 583 -17.23 -14.34 -23.89
C PHE A 583 -18.76 -14.33 -23.97
N GLN A 584 -19.33 -15.06 -24.94
CA GLN A 584 -20.77 -15.22 -25.09
C GLN A 584 -21.40 -15.97 -23.91
N LEU A 585 -20.80 -17.06 -23.45
CA LEU A 585 -21.22 -17.76 -22.23
C LEU A 585 -21.17 -16.86 -20.99
N LEU A 586 -20.08 -16.11 -20.82
CA LEU A 586 -19.94 -15.18 -19.71
C LEU A 586 -21.01 -14.07 -19.77
N ARG A 587 -21.31 -13.54 -20.96
CA ARG A 587 -22.38 -12.56 -21.17
C ARG A 587 -23.74 -13.15 -20.81
N GLY A 588 -24.04 -14.35 -21.29
CA GLY A 588 -25.30 -15.06 -21.01
C GLY A 588 -25.51 -15.29 -19.52
N ASP A 589 -24.47 -15.75 -18.82
CA ASP A 589 -24.51 -15.95 -17.37
C ASP A 589 -24.72 -14.64 -16.60
N ILE A 590 -24.02 -13.54 -16.96
CA ILE A 590 -24.22 -12.22 -16.33
C ILE A 590 -25.63 -11.69 -16.58
N GLN A 591 -26.15 -11.82 -17.80
CA GLN A 591 -27.51 -11.41 -18.15
C GLN A 591 -28.56 -12.22 -17.38
N ALA A 592 -28.34 -13.53 -17.18
CA ALA A 592 -29.20 -14.37 -16.36
C ALA A 592 -29.22 -13.90 -14.89
N LYS A 593 -28.06 -13.54 -14.33
CA LYS A 593 -27.95 -12.98 -12.97
C LYS A 593 -28.59 -11.59 -12.83
N LEU A 594 -28.69 -10.83 -13.92
CA LEU A 594 -29.46 -9.59 -14.01
C LEU A 594 -30.97 -9.81 -14.22
N GLY A 595 -31.43 -11.05 -14.34
CA GLY A 595 -32.84 -11.40 -14.60
C GLY A 595 -33.29 -11.18 -16.05
N ARG A 596 -32.37 -10.88 -16.97
CA ARG A 596 -32.65 -10.58 -18.38
C ARG A 596 -32.65 -11.86 -19.21
N LYS A 597 -33.68 -12.70 -19.00
CA LYS A 597 -33.75 -14.07 -19.53
C LYS A 597 -33.63 -14.17 -21.05
N GLU A 598 -34.28 -13.27 -21.79
CA GLU A 598 -34.26 -13.26 -23.26
C GLU A 598 -32.86 -12.95 -23.82
N LEU A 599 -32.18 -11.95 -23.24
CA LEU A 599 -30.81 -11.59 -23.61
C LEU A 599 -29.79 -12.66 -23.21
N ALA A 600 -30.04 -13.34 -22.08
CA ALA A 600 -29.24 -14.48 -21.66
C ALA A 600 -29.39 -15.65 -22.64
N ALA A 601 -30.62 -16.02 -23.00
CA ALA A 601 -30.90 -17.07 -23.97
C ALA A 601 -30.32 -16.76 -25.36
N GLU A 602 -30.35 -15.48 -25.78
CA GLU A 602 -29.70 -15.06 -27.03
C GLU A 602 -28.18 -15.25 -27.00
N SER A 603 -27.54 -14.90 -25.88
CA SER A 603 -26.08 -15.11 -25.73
C SER A 603 -25.71 -16.60 -25.76
N PHE A 604 -26.55 -17.47 -25.17
CA PHE A 604 -26.34 -18.92 -25.22
C PHE A 604 -26.54 -19.47 -26.65
N ARG A 605 -27.58 -19.04 -27.37
CA ARG A 605 -27.75 -19.41 -28.80
C ARG A 605 -26.58 -18.97 -29.67
N GLN A 606 -26.01 -17.79 -29.42
CA GLN A 606 -24.82 -17.32 -30.16
C GLN A 606 -23.60 -18.21 -29.89
N THR A 607 -23.49 -18.79 -28.69
CA THR A 607 -22.46 -19.79 -28.37
C THR A 607 -22.68 -21.08 -29.17
N GLU A 608 -23.93 -21.52 -29.31
CA GLU A 608 -24.28 -22.74 -30.05
C GLU A 608 -24.00 -22.61 -31.56
N GLN A 609 -24.36 -21.46 -32.15
CA GLN A 609 -24.31 -21.23 -33.60
C GLN A 609 -22.89 -21.03 -34.16
N PHE A 610 -21.93 -20.61 -33.33
CA PHE A 610 -20.62 -20.16 -33.81
C PHE A 610 -19.50 -21.22 -33.78
N SER A 611 -19.81 -22.49 -33.52
CA SER A 611 -18.79 -23.55 -33.57
C SER A 611 -18.30 -23.76 -35.01
N LEU A 612 -17.24 -23.05 -35.40
CA LEU A 612 -16.57 -23.18 -36.70
C LEU A 612 -15.77 -24.49 -36.81
N GLY A 613 -15.42 -25.10 -35.68
CA GLY A 613 -14.79 -26.41 -35.59
C GLY A 613 -15.60 -27.44 -34.80
N ASP A 614 -15.09 -28.67 -34.82
CA ASP A 614 -15.54 -29.79 -33.99
C ASP A 614 -14.44 -30.11 -32.95
N SER A 615 -13.88 -29.08 -32.31
CA SER A 615 -12.91 -29.27 -31.23
C SER A 615 -13.62 -29.75 -29.96
N ALA A 616 -12.91 -30.48 -29.09
CA ALA A 616 -13.47 -30.95 -27.82
C ALA A 616 -13.95 -29.79 -26.93
N CYS A 617 -13.21 -28.68 -26.95
CA CYS A 617 -13.57 -27.45 -26.25
C CYS A 617 -14.90 -26.86 -26.75
N GLU A 618 -15.06 -26.68 -28.06
CA GLU A 618 -16.29 -26.09 -28.60
C GLU A 618 -17.52 -26.96 -28.32
N ARG A 619 -17.40 -28.29 -28.45
CA ARG A 619 -18.48 -29.21 -28.08
C ARG A 619 -18.87 -29.08 -26.60
N HIS A 620 -17.89 -28.94 -25.72
CA HIS A 620 -18.13 -28.78 -24.29
C HIS A 620 -18.84 -27.46 -23.97
N LEU A 621 -18.39 -26.34 -24.54
CA LEU A 621 -19.05 -25.03 -24.35
C LEU A 621 -20.47 -25.01 -24.91
N ARG A 622 -20.71 -25.70 -26.04
CA ARG A 622 -22.05 -25.85 -26.61
C ARG A 622 -22.98 -26.59 -25.65
N MET A 623 -22.53 -27.71 -25.10
CA MET A 623 -23.30 -28.47 -24.11
C MET A 623 -23.65 -27.62 -22.88
N LEU A 624 -22.71 -26.79 -22.39
CA LEU A 624 -22.99 -25.85 -21.29
C LEU A 624 -24.00 -24.76 -21.67
N ALA A 625 -23.93 -24.25 -22.91
CA ALA A 625 -24.88 -23.27 -23.44
C ALA A 625 -26.29 -23.85 -23.56
N GLU A 626 -26.43 -25.04 -24.14
CA GLU A 626 -27.70 -25.76 -24.30
C GLU A 626 -28.35 -26.04 -22.94
N GLN A 627 -27.55 -26.56 -22.00
CA GLN A 627 -27.99 -26.81 -20.63
C GLN A 627 -28.48 -25.51 -19.97
N SER A 628 -27.73 -24.41 -20.11
CA SER A 628 -28.09 -23.11 -19.52
C SER A 628 -29.33 -22.49 -20.17
N ALA A 629 -29.49 -22.61 -21.49
CA ALA A 629 -30.66 -22.15 -22.22
C ALA A 629 -31.93 -22.90 -21.81
N SER A 630 -31.83 -24.22 -21.58
CA SER A 630 -32.96 -25.05 -21.13
C SER A 630 -33.50 -24.63 -19.75
N TYR A 631 -32.63 -24.21 -18.82
CA TYR A 631 -33.04 -23.69 -17.51
C TYR A 631 -33.74 -22.33 -17.59
N LEU A 632 -33.56 -21.59 -18.69
CA LEU A 632 -34.21 -20.30 -18.91
C LEU A 632 -35.55 -20.41 -19.65
N ALA A 633 -35.82 -21.56 -20.28
CA ALA A 633 -37.09 -21.79 -20.97
C ALA A 633 -38.26 -21.76 -19.96
N PRO A 634 -39.41 -21.17 -20.32
CA PRO A 634 -40.59 -21.23 -19.46
C PRO A 634 -40.99 -22.69 -19.25
N VAL A 635 -41.24 -23.08 -18.00
CA VAL A 635 -41.84 -24.39 -17.69
C VAL A 635 -43.21 -24.39 -18.37
N THR A 636 -43.33 -25.08 -19.50
CA THR A 636 -44.64 -25.40 -20.06
C THR A 636 -45.34 -26.26 -19.04
N SER A 637 -46.32 -25.68 -18.36
CA SER A 637 -47.35 -26.40 -17.62
C SER A 637 -47.93 -27.47 -18.55
N SER A 638 -47.44 -28.70 -18.42
CA SER A 638 -48.15 -29.87 -18.93
C SER A 638 -49.31 -30.08 -17.96
N ALA A 639 -50.46 -29.51 -18.30
CA ALA A 639 -51.72 -29.94 -17.75
C ALA A 639 -51.93 -31.41 -18.12
N GLN A 640 -51.84 -32.29 -17.12
CA GLN A 640 -52.61 -33.53 -17.04
C GLN A 640 -53.09 -33.70 -15.61
#